data_AF-Q4RHT4-F1
#
_entry.id   AF-Q4RHT4-F1
#
_cell.length_a   1.000
_cell.length_b   1.000
_cell.length_c   1.000
_cell.angle_alpha   90.00
_cell.angle_beta   90.00
_cell.angle_gamma   90.00
#
_symmetry.space_group_name_H-M   'P 1'
#
loop_
_entity.id
_entity.type
_entity.pdbx_description
1 polymer ?
#
loop_
_entity_poly.entity_id
_entity_poly.type
_entity_poly.pdbx_seq_one_letter_code
_entity_poly.pdbx_strand_id
1 'polypeptide(L)'
;LLVPPSKVYFDVDMATPWVAGKKYTITCVALDAKPAADITVYKDGVELTGVESFPMSGSKDKLENTHAQVTVTALSYDNGRQLACHASSPASHRPAEARMTMRVFYPPQPPVINGLEGEEVLAGRTLSLQCVSYGGNPLATLQWTKVSVMRTLSGVTLSVPKRAHHLLLQNGEALSISWKEDTEAQRSISTIHLMIKPADNQAELSCESANLVSLSPLSVSLKITVLFEPAEVTLLGSLTAVEGQDLDLTCSASSSNPPVQIRWWLGHKELNASAVTLEEGSHGGMTTMSNMTHRVSRDEDGLKLTCEAFSKGMHFSKSQTDTLVVFYPPQKVWLEAPPHNVPLHSGTTVRLICFATGGNPAVTLTWYKNRAVVPGALKQTTFNRGVARELVVVLTASDNMAVYRCNANNEAKKTVSAQTRFKVYFTAIGLKITAQQTELRRGQTLTLECNSGTSNPKASIFWSLGTHRLEGVEQSANSAPYGGVSVSSILALNLTSQHHKQRVICQAYSPVLEDGTNTFFQLDVRYPPEFSLEQPTRIQVLEDDVATIPLLVSANPEEVSCIWLHRRELVRDSPNVHPQKDPVLVNLGETADLICVVDANPIKSDMFTWTFLGETEWEMEENTQEDESGVLTIYNATRAHAGLYQCTADNGIPPPASASVQLVVQFKPELQKGAQWRKVASRGDGTTTAELTCQAEGIPPVDFIWEKKGLLMDFANPRYRWDHSPGFLYADVIPLGTASFTITGLQPATTYNFSVNALNAVGESAYADDNAVLTITTAEKPKAEESPTDDDSVEPRDPGGKATDREKIEEKGSSLSVISNSNKYESGEKINTVAQRTLLESSTYYYPIRDSTMPLSPHPQEIHMLDFTHPPVDSHSHVYEEVGDEHVYQDILPSSPFLPPPVFDHRLPNQRRSRWRPSTRSQVRAQKSCQLRALWFEACFTLIAALTK
;
A
#
# COMPACT_ATOMS: atom_id res chain seq x y z
N LEU A 1 87.70 -80.19 -83.99
CA LEU A 1 86.32 -80.16 -83.45
C LEU A 1 85.97 -78.70 -83.18
N LEU A 2 84.70 -78.35 -83.40
CA LEU A 2 84.07 -77.12 -82.89
C LEU A 2 83.38 -77.47 -81.57
N VAL A 3 83.22 -76.49 -80.67
CA VAL A 3 82.60 -76.71 -79.34
C VAL A 3 81.59 -75.58 -79.07
N PRO A 4 80.32 -75.88 -78.76
CA PRO A 4 79.34 -74.85 -78.42
C PRO A 4 79.59 -74.32 -77.00
N PRO A 5 79.20 -73.07 -76.71
CA PRO A 5 79.34 -72.51 -75.36
C PRO A 5 78.62 -73.38 -74.32
N SER A 6 79.32 -73.69 -73.22
CA SER A 6 78.87 -74.61 -72.17
C SER A 6 77.78 -74.01 -71.28
N LYS A 7 77.82 -72.68 -71.08
CA LYS A 7 76.84 -71.90 -70.34
C LYS A 7 76.88 -70.45 -70.82
N VAL A 8 75.71 -69.80 -70.85
CA VAL A 8 75.58 -68.34 -71.02
C VAL A 8 74.91 -67.78 -69.77
N TYR A 9 75.36 -66.62 -69.30
CA TYR A 9 74.73 -65.87 -68.21
C TYR A 9 75.09 -64.38 -68.29
N PHE A 10 74.36 -63.55 -67.55
CA PHE A 10 74.72 -62.14 -67.34
C PHE A 10 75.52 -61.98 -66.06
N ASP A 11 76.64 -61.26 -66.14
CA ASP A 11 77.52 -60.91 -65.02
C ASP A 11 77.24 -59.46 -64.61
N VAL A 12 76.17 -59.31 -63.81
CA VAL A 12 75.57 -58.04 -63.34
C VAL A 12 74.93 -58.30 -61.97
N ASP A 13 74.98 -57.33 -61.05
CA ASP A 13 74.24 -57.43 -59.78
C ASP A 13 72.73 -57.37 -59.99
N MET A 14 72.09 -58.55 -59.90
CA MET A 14 70.64 -58.74 -60.05
C MET A 14 69.83 -58.35 -58.79
N ALA A 15 70.49 -58.14 -57.64
CA ALA A 15 69.82 -57.76 -56.39
C ALA A 15 69.54 -56.26 -56.37
N THR A 16 70.41 -55.43 -56.96
CA THR A 16 70.20 -53.98 -57.04
C THR A 16 69.17 -53.60 -58.12
N PRO A 17 68.05 -52.92 -57.77
CA PRO A 17 67.13 -52.40 -58.77
C PRO A 17 67.77 -51.23 -59.53
N TRP A 18 67.50 -51.17 -60.83
CA TRP A 18 68.00 -50.10 -61.69
C TRP A 18 67.15 -48.83 -61.49
N VAL A 19 67.70 -47.64 -61.69
CA VAL A 19 66.96 -46.37 -61.58
C VAL A 19 66.82 -45.73 -62.96
N ALA A 20 65.60 -45.38 -63.35
CA ALA A 20 65.32 -44.76 -64.64
C ALA A 20 66.14 -43.46 -64.83
N GLY A 21 66.61 -43.24 -66.05
CA GLY A 21 67.52 -42.15 -66.42
C GLY A 21 69.00 -42.43 -66.14
N LYS A 22 69.35 -43.45 -65.32
CA LYS A 22 70.75 -43.87 -65.13
C LYS A 22 71.19 -44.87 -66.20
N LYS A 23 72.51 -44.89 -66.45
CA LYS A 23 73.17 -45.83 -67.35
C LYS A 23 73.75 -47.01 -66.57
N TYR A 24 73.58 -48.21 -67.11
CA TYR A 24 74.05 -49.47 -66.54
C TYR A 24 74.83 -50.24 -67.62
N THR A 25 76.08 -50.60 -67.32
CA THR A 25 76.85 -51.51 -68.16
C THR A 25 76.44 -52.93 -67.82
N ILE A 26 75.92 -53.68 -68.78
CA ILE A 26 75.65 -55.12 -68.62
C ILE A 26 76.73 -55.93 -69.32
N THR A 27 77.22 -56.96 -68.64
CA THR A 27 78.11 -57.96 -69.22
C THR A 27 77.31 -59.24 -69.46
N CYS A 28 77.35 -59.79 -70.66
CA CYS A 28 77.01 -61.19 -70.91
C CYS A 28 78.29 -62.02 -71.07
N VAL A 29 78.26 -63.26 -70.57
CA VAL A 29 79.38 -64.19 -70.58
C VAL A 29 78.93 -65.51 -71.18
N ALA A 30 79.64 -65.97 -72.22
CA ALA A 30 79.48 -67.30 -72.81
C ALA A 30 80.76 -68.11 -72.60
N LEU A 31 80.68 -69.21 -71.85
CA LEU A 31 81.84 -69.98 -71.41
C LEU A 31 82.23 -71.12 -72.37
N ASP A 32 83.53 -71.38 -72.51
CA ASP A 32 84.12 -72.58 -73.11
C ASP A 32 83.67 -72.92 -74.55
N ALA A 33 83.54 -71.92 -75.40
CA ALA A 33 83.27 -72.09 -76.83
C ALA A 33 84.54 -72.39 -77.65
N LYS A 34 84.37 -72.91 -78.87
CA LYS A 34 85.43 -73.01 -79.88
C LYS A 34 84.89 -72.97 -81.33
N PRO A 35 85.20 -71.94 -82.13
CA PRO A 35 85.84 -70.68 -81.72
C PRO A 35 84.98 -69.93 -80.68
N ALA A 36 85.54 -68.88 -80.08
CA ALA A 36 84.82 -67.89 -79.28
C ALA A 36 83.41 -67.63 -79.82
N ALA A 37 82.40 -67.73 -78.95
CA ALA A 37 81.02 -67.56 -79.35
C ALA A 37 80.75 -66.09 -79.70
N ASP A 38 80.02 -65.86 -80.79
CA ASP A 38 79.57 -64.52 -81.17
C ASP A 38 78.31 -64.18 -80.36
N ILE A 39 78.34 -63.07 -79.61
CA ILE A 39 77.30 -62.71 -78.64
C ILE A 39 76.48 -61.53 -79.14
N THR A 40 75.19 -61.79 -79.35
CA THR A 40 74.19 -60.77 -79.65
C THR A 40 73.31 -60.55 -78.43
N VAL A 41 73.11 -59.29 -78.01
CA VAL A 41 72.25 -58.94 -76.86
C VAL A 41 71.00 -58.23 -77.35
N TYR A 42 69.84 -58.73 -76.90
CA TYR A 42 68.52 -58.24 -77.26
C TYR A 42 67.83 -57.63 -76.03
N LYS A 43 67.03 -56.59 -76.26
CA LYS A 43 66.09 -55.99 -75.30
C LYS A 43 64.69 -56.10 -75.87
N ASP A 44 63.84 -56.89 -75.22
CA ASP A 44 62.47 -57.23 -75.63
C ASP A 44 62.38 -57.77 -77.08
N GLY A 45 63.42 -58.47 -77.54
CA GLY A 45 63.56 -59.01 -78.90
C GLY A 45 64.21 -58.06 -79.92
N VAL A 46 64.44 -56.79 -79.58
CA VAL A 46 65.18 -55.83 -80.42
C VAL A 46 66.67 -55.90 -80.12
N GLU A 47 67.51 -55.98 -81.16
CA GLU A 47 68.96 -56.06 -81.01
C GLU A 47 69.56 -54.76 -80.47
N LEU A 48 70.44 -54.85 -79.47
CA LEU A 48 71.17 -53.71 -78.93
C LEU A 48 72.42 -53.45 -79.78
N THR A 49 72.51 -52.25 -80.35
CA THR A 49 73.69 -51.81 -81.11
C THR A 49 74.80 -51.31 -80.17
N GLY A 50 76.05 -51.50 -80.56
CA GLY A 50 77.21 -51.12 -79.73
C GLY A 50 77.52 -52.10 -78.59
N VAL A 51 77.30 -53.40 -78.82
CA VAL A 51 77.84 -54.47 -77.97
C VAL A 51 79.33 -54.66 -78.29
N GLU A 52 80.20 -54.48 -77.30
CA GLU A 52 81.64 -54.71 -77.42
C GLU A 52 81.97 -56.11 -76.89
N SER A 53 82.32 -57.04 -77.78
CA SER A 53 82.66 -58.43 -77.44
C SER A 53 84.17 -58.67 -77.48
N PHE A 54 84.70 -59.36 -76.47
CA PHE A 54 86.11 -59.72 -76.34
C PHE A 54 86.28 -61.16 -75.85
N PRO A 55 87.16 -61.96 -76.49
CA PRO A 55 87.48 -63.32 -76.06
C PRO A 55 88.50 -63.32 -74.91
N MET A 56 88.36 -64.28 -74.01
CA MET A 56 89.29 -64.58 -72.92
C MET A 56 89.57 -66.09 -72.87
N SER A 57 90.63 -66.50 -72.17
CA SER A 57 90.96 -67.92 -71.98
C SER A 57 89.83 -68.70 -71.29
N GLY A 58 89.44 -69.83 -71.86
CA GLY A 58 88.49 -70.79 -71.27
C GLY A 58 89.08 -71.62 -70.14
N SER A 59 88.27 -72.54 -69.60
CA SER A 59 88.65 -73.46 -68.51
C SER A 59 89.67 -74.53 -68.93
N LYS A 60 89.88 -74.72 -70.24
CA LYS A 60 90.83 -75.67 -70.82
C LYS A 60 91.58 -75.05 -72.00
N ASP A 61 92.80 -75.55 -72.22
CA ASP A 61 93.65 -75.13 -73.32
C ASP A 61 92.91 -75.20 -74.67
N LYS A 62 92.92 -74.09 -75.40
CA LYS A 62 92.23 -73.88 -76.70
C LYS A 62 90.69 -73.91 -76.64
N LEU A 63 90.07 -73.60 -75.50
CA LEU A 63 88.69 -73.12 -75.40
C LEU A 63 88.67 -71.62 -75.03
N GLU A 64 87.61 -70.91 -75.39
CA GLU A 64 87.50 -69.45 -75.26
C GLU A 64 86.19 -69.04 -74.58
N ASN A 65 86.27 -68.14 -73.61
CA ASN A 65 85.13 -67.48 -72.98
C ASN A 65 84.91 -66.14 -73.70
N THR A 66 83.73 -65.89 -74.27
CA THR A 66 83.41 -64.55 -74.80
C THR A 66 82.72 -63.73 -73.70
N HIS A 67 83.25 -62.54 -73.43
CA HIS A 67 82.57 -61.51 -72.65
C HIS A 67 82.05 -60.44 -73.61
N ALA A 68 80.83 -59.97 -73.41
CA ALA A 68 80.20 -58.96 -74.26
C ALA A 68 79.55 -57.89 -73.38
N GLN A 69 79.97 -56.63 -73.54
CA GLN A 69 79.50 -55.50 -72.74
C GLN A 69 78.70 -54.51 -73.57
N VAL A 70 77.62 -53.98 -73.00
CA VAL A 70 76.83 -52.89 -73.59
C VAL A 70 76.28 -51.98 -72.50
N THR A 71 76.25 -50.67 -72.77
CA THR A 71 75.72 -49.67 -71.83
C THR A 71 74.26 -49.37 -72.14
N VAL A 72 73.35 -49.87 -71.30
CA VAL A 72 71.91 -49.63 -71.43
C VAL A 72 71.51 -48.44 -70.54
N THR A 73 70.75 -47.49 -71.09
CA THR A 73 70.07 -46.48 -70.26
C THR A 73 68.75 -47.06 -69.79
N ALA A 74 68.54 -47.12 -68.48
CA ALA A 74 67.30 -47.62 -67.90
C ALA A 74 66.17 -46.60 -68.11
N LEU A 75 65.02 -47.02 -68.63
CA LEU A 75 63.83 -46.19 -68.80
C LEU A 75 62.64 -46.81 -68.04
N SER A 76 61.66 -46.00 -67.63
CA SER A 76 60.55 -46.48 -66.78
C SER A 76 59.74 -47.61 -67.43
N TYR A 77 59.54 -47.54 -68.75
CA TYR A 77 58.85 -48.57 -69.53
C TYR A 77 59.66 -49.86 -69.75
N ASP A 78 60.93 -49.89 -69.32
CA ASP A 78 61.76 -51.09 -69.34
C ASP A 78 61.47 -52.02 -68.16
N ASN A 79 60.77 -51.53 -67.13
CA ASN A 79 60.42 -52.35 -65.97
C ASN A 79 59.56 -53.56 -66.39
N GLY A 80 60.00 -54.77 -66.05
CA GLY A 80 59.35 -56.01 -66.46
C GLY A 80 59.72 -56.51 -67.87
N ARG A 81 60.49 -55.75 -68.66
CA ARG A 81 60.99 -56.17 -69.99
C ARG A 81 62.14 -57.17 -69.86
N GLN A 82 62.33 -58.01 -70.88
CA GLN A 82 63.43 -58.98 -70.87
C GLN A 82 64.68 -58.48 -71.61
N LEU A 83 65.84 -58.69 -71.01
CA LEU A 83 67.12 -58.73 -71.72
C LEU A 83 67.44 -60.19 -72.02
N ALA A 84 67.73 -60.50 -73.28
CA ALA A 84 68.13 -61.82 -73.73
C ALA A 84 69.51 -61.74 -74.39
N CYS A 85 70.46 -62.53 -73.91
CA CYS A 85 71.77 -62.68 -74.52
C CYS A 85 71.81 -64.01 -75.27
N HIS A 86 72.14 -63.99 -76.57
CA HIS A 86 72.27 -65.16 -77.42
C HIS A 86 73.75 -65.32 -77.82
N ALA A 87 74.38 -66.43 -77.43
CA ALA A 87 75.72 -66.79 -77.83
C ALA A 87 75.66 -67.82 -78.96
N SER A 88 75.98 -67.39 -80.18
CA SER A 88 76.02 -68.24 -81.37
C SER A 88 77.43 -68.81 -81.58
N SER A 89 77.52 -69.97 -82.24
CA SER A 89 78.81 -70.59 -82.58
C SER A 89 78.61 -71.54 -83.76
N PRO A 90 79.58 -71.68 -84.68
CA PRO A 90 79.54 -72.67 -85.76
C PRO A 90 79.36 -74.13 -85.29
N ALA A 91 79.50 -74.40 -83.99
CA ALA A 91 79.25 -75.69 -83.37
C ALA A 91 77.76 -76.05 -83.15
N SER A 92 76.82 -75.10 -83.28
CA SER A 92 75.39 -75.34 -82.97
C SER A 92 74.45 -74.52 -83.87
N HIS A 93 73.40 -75.17 -84.39
CA HIS A 93 72.31 -74.51 -85.12
C HIS A 93 71.33 -73.71 -84.24
N ARG A 94 71.47 -73.77 -82.91
CA ARG A 94 70.74 -72.90 -81.98
C ARG A 94 71.75 -72.18 -81.08
N PRO A 95 71.67 -70.85 -80.91
CA PRO A 95 72.49 -70.16 -79.93
C PRO A 95 72.13 -70.64 -78.53
N ALA A 96 73.11 -70.63 -77.62
CA ALA A 96 72.82 -70.75 -76.20
C ALA A 96 72.31 -69.41 -75.69
N GLU A 97 71.21 -69.40 -74.94
CA GLU A 97 70.58 -68.15 -74.48
C GLU A 97 70.53 -68.02 -72.95
N ALA A 98 70.64 -66.78 -72.48
CA ALA A 98 70.33 -66.38 -71.11
C ALA A 98 69.33 -65.23 -71.12
N ARG A 99 68.32 -65.27 -70.25
CA ARG A 99 67.28 -64.24 -70.14
C ARG A 99 67.24 -63.69 -68.72
N MET A 100 67.12 -62.37 -68.58
CA MET A 100 66.81 -61.69 -67.31
C MET A 100 65.64 -60.73 -67.49
N THR A 101 64.93 -60.41 -66.41
CA THR A 101 63.88 -59.38 -66.40
C THR A 101 64.40 -58.12 -65.73
N MET A 102 64.34 -56.99 -66.43
CA MET A 102 64.77 -55.69 -65.92
C MET A 102 63.84 -55.22 -64.79
N ARG A 103 64.41 -54.90 -63.62
CA ARG A 103 63.71 -54.27 -62.49
C ARG A 103 64.11 -52.81 -62.41
N VAL A 104 63.27 -51.93 -62.94
CA VAL A 104 63.59 -50.48 -63.05
C VAL A 104 62.66 -49.68 -62.15
N PHE A 105 63.23 -49.05 -61.13
CA PHE A 105 62.59 -48.08 -60.26
C PHE A 105 62.55 -46.70 -60.93
N TYR A 106 61.44 -45.99 -60.74
CA TYR A 106 61.19 -44.64 -61.26
C TYR A 106 60.27 -43.87 -60.32
N PRO A 107 60.38 -42.52 -60.25
CA PRO A 107 59.51 -41.71 -59.39
C PRO A 107 58.05 -41.73 -59.87
N PRO A 108 57.08 -41.46 -58.98
CA PRO A 108 55.66 -41.38 -59.32
C PRO A 108 55.30 -40.04 -59.99
N GLN A 109 54.08 -39.93 -60.50
CA GLN A 109 53.52 -38.66 -60.97
C GLN A 109 53.09 -37.75 -59.80
N PRO A 110 53.01 -36.42 -60.00
CA PRO A 110 52.46 -35.50 -59.01
C PRO A 110 51.08 -35.97 -58.49
N PRO A 111 50.78 -35.79 -57.19
CA PRO A 111 49.50 -36.18 -56.63
C PRO A 111 48.36 -35.28 -57.12
N VAL A 112 47.15 -35.82 -57.15
CA VAL A 112 45.90 -35.09 -57.44
C VAL A 112 44.94 -35.29 -56.28
N ILE A 113 44.30 -34.21 -55.81
CA ILE A 113 43.27 -34.24 -54.78
C ILE A 113 41.88 -34.23 -55.44
N ASN A 114 41.09 -35.27 -55.14
CA ASN A 114 39.69 -35.41 -55.51
C ASN A 114 38.78 -35.25 -54.27
N GLY A 115 37.50 -34.92 -54.48
CA GLY A 115 36.48 -34.93 -53.42
C GLY A 115 36.11 -33.56 -52.82
N LEU A 116 36.48 -32.45 -53.47
CA LEU A 116 35.98 -31.12 -53.14
C LEU A 116 35.22 -30.52 -54.33
N GLU A 117 33.95 -30.17 -54.11
CA GLU A 117 33.06 -29.57 -55.12
C GLU A 117 32.99 -28.04 -54.96
N GLY A 118 34.13 -27.37 -55.16
CA GLY A 118 34.28 -25.90 -55.04
C GLY A 118 35.01 -25.44 -53.76
N GLU A 119 35.54 -24.22 -53.76
CA GLU A 119 36.46 -23.73 -52.70
C GLU A 119 35.80 -23.46 -51.33
N GLU A 120 34.47 -23.49 -51.24
CA GLU A 120 33.69 -23.15 -50.05
C GLU A 120 33.07 -24.38 -49.37
N VAL A 121 33.25 -24.52 -48.06
CA VAL A 121 32.71 -25.64 -47.27
C VAL A 121 32.01 -25.15 -46.01
N LEU A 122 30.78 -25.61 -45.78
CA LEU A 122 30.04 -25.34 -44.54
C LEU A 122 30.68 -26.06 -43.35
N ALA A 123 30.91 -25.33 -42.26
CA ALA A 123 31.36 -25.90 -40.99
C ALA A 123 30.41 -27.00 -40.47
N GLY A 124 30.95 -27.97 -39.73
CA GLY A 124 30.25 -29.16 -39.26
C GLY A 124 30.11 -30.28 -40.30
N ARG A 125 30.27 -29.99 -41.61
CA ARG A 125 30.32 -31.05 -42.62
C ARG A 125 31.61 -31.86 -42.51
N THR A 126 31.52 -33.15 -42.81
CA THR A 126 32.70 -34.02 -42.97
C THR A 126 33.11 -34.04 -44.44
N LEU A 127 34.23 -33.41 -44.75
CA LEU A 127 34.85 -33.40 -46.06
C LEU A 127 35.62 -34.71 -46.28
N SER A 128 35.49 -35.32 -47.45
CA SER A 128 36.09 -36.62 -47.80
C SER A 128 37.05 -36.47 -48.98
N LEU A 129 38.30 -36.09 -48.70
CA LEU A 129 39.31 -35.90 -49.74
C LEU A 129 40.06 -37.19 -50.04
N GLN A 130 40.33 -37.44 -51.32
CA GLN A 130 41.13 -38.55 -51.80
C GLN A 130 42.32 -38.01 -52.59
N CYS A 131 43.52 -38.23 -52.08
CA CYS A 131 44.76 -38.00 -52.82
C CYS A 131 45.13 -39.25 -53.61
N VAL A 132 45.43 -39.09 -54.89
CA VAL A 132 45.87 -40.17 -55.78
C VAL A 132 47.16 -39.78 -56.47
N SER A 133 48.16 -40.65 -56.46
CA SER A 133 49.39 -40.52 -57.25
C SER A 133 49.54 -41.75 -58.14
N TYR A 134 49.81 -41.52 -59.43
CA TYR A 134 49.85 -42.55 -60.46
C TYR A 134 51.29 -42.94 -60.82
N GLY A 135 51.49 -44.23 -61.08
CA GLY A 135 52.78 -44.80 -61.41
C GLY A 135 53.78 -44.74 -60.26
N GLY A 136 55.06 -44.66 -60.63
CA GLY A 136 56.19 -44.98 -59.76
C GLY A 136 56.48 -46.48 -59.71
N ASN A 137 57.74 -46.84 -59.50
CA ASN A 137 58.14 -48.16 -59.06
C ASN A 137 59.25 -48.02 -58.00
N PRO A 138 59.05 -48.49 -56.75
CA PRO A 138 57.76 -48.91 -56.18
C PRO A 138 56.71 -47.78 -56.23
N LEU A 139 55.44 -48.11 -55.98
CA LEU A 139 54.37 -47.11 -55.94
C LEU A 139 54.63 -46.04 -54.86
N ALA A 140 53.90 -44.91 -54.94
CA ALA A 140 54.12 -43.78 -54.06
C ALA A 140 53.69 -44.04 -52.61
N THR A 141 54.52 -43.70 -51.65
CA THR A 141 54.06 -43.40 -50.28
C THR A 141 53.31 -42.06 -50.32
N LEU A 142 52.15 -41.97 -49.66
CA LEU A 142 51.36 -40.73 -49.60
C LEU A 142 51.24 -40.21 -48.18
N GLN A 143 51.43 -38.90 -48.02
CA GLN A 143 51.27 -38.17 -46.76
C GLN A 143 50.38 -36.96 -46.94
N TRP A 144 49.45 -36.76 -46.01
CA TRP A 144 48.61 -35.57 -45.90
C TRP A 144 49.11 -34.65 -44.77
N THR A 145 49.27 -33.37 -45.08
CA THR A 145 49.60 -32.32 -44.11
C THR A 145 48.58 -31.17 -44.15
N LYS A 146 48.37 -30.52 -43.01
CA LYS A 146 47.49 -29.36 -42.85
C LYS A 146 48.27 -28.19 -42.26
N VAL A 147 48.17 -27.04 -42.92
CA VAL A 147 48.75 -25.78 -42.46
C VAL A 147 47.62 -24.80 -42.16
N SER A 148 47.31 -24.64 -40.87
CA SER A 148 46.39 -23.59 -40.41
C SER A 148 47.11 -22.24 -40.36
N VAL A 149 46.50 -21.20 -40.90
CA VAL A 149 47.10 -19.84 -40.92
C VAL A 149 47.01 -19.21 -39.54
N MET A 150 48.08 -19.29 -38.75
CA MET A 150 48.21 -18.54 -37.49
C MET A 150 48.23 -17.03 -37.77
N ARG A 151 47.11 -16.33 -37.55
CA ARG A 151 47.10 -14.86 -37.45
C ARG A 151 47.69 -14.45 -36.10
N THR A 152 48.88 -13.84 -36.13
CA THR A 152 49.48 -13.15 -34.97
C THR A 152 48.62 -11.97 -34.53
N LEU A 153 48.30 -11.90 -33.24
CA LEU A 153 47.73 -10.69 -32.65
C LEU A 153 48.73 -9.53 -32.76
N SER A 154 48.21 -8.30 -32.95
CA SER A 154 48.94 -7.03 -33.08
C SER A 154 49.87 -6.85 -34.31
N GLY A 155 49.31 -6.26 -35.37
CA GLY A 155 49.78 -4.93 -35.83
C GLY A 155 51.16 -4.76 -36.47
N VAL A 156 51.90 -5.82 -36.84
CA VAL A 156 53.22 -5.68 -37.49
C VAL A 156 53.25 -6.35 -38.88
N THR A 157 53.26 -5.55 -39.93
CA THR A 157 53.39 -5.99 -41.33
C THR A 157 54.86 -6.25 -41.70
N LEU A 158 55.39 -7.42 -41.32
CA LEU A 158 56.68 -7.90 -41.82
C LEU A 158 56.56 -8.32 -43.30
N SER A 159 57.27 -7.63 -44.17
CA SER A 159 57.39 -7.96 -45.60
C SER A 159 58.32 -9.16 -45.82
N VAL A 160 57.77 -10.37 -45.67
CA VAL A 160 58.52 -11.63 -45.79
C VAL A 160 59.10 -11.80 -47.22
N PRO A 161 60.42 -11.91 -47.40
CA PRO A 161 61.04 -12.09 -48.71
C PRO A 161 60.84 -13.52 -49.25
N LYS A 162 60.73 -13.65 -50.58
CA LYS A 162 60.43 -14.90 -51.31
C LYS A 162 61.44 -16.06 -51.18
N ARG A 163 62.37 -16.02 -50.22
CA ARG A 163 63.27 -17.14 -49.85
C ARG A 163 62.90 -17.85 -48.53
N ALA A 164 61.91 -17.36 -47.77
CA ALA A 164 61.53 -17.95 -46.49
C ALA A 164 60.58 -19.16 -46.57
N HIS A 165 60.06 -19.51 -47.75
CA HIS A 165 59.01 -20.55 -47.91
C HIS A 165 59.40 -21.95 -47.37
N HIS A 166 60.68 -22.29 -47.35
CA HIS A 166 61.16 -23.62 -46.93
C HIS A 166 61.18 -23.82 -45.39
N LEU A 167 61.12 -22.73 -44.60
CA LEU A 167 61.30 -22.77 -43.14
C LEU A 167 59.99 -22.82 -42.33
N LEU A 168 58.82 -22.74 -42.98
CA LEU A 168 57.51 -22.82 -42.32
C LEU A 168 56.94 -24.24 -42.25
N LEU A 169 57.51 -25.20 -42.98
CA LEU A 169 57.03 -26.59 -43.08
C LEU A 169 57.22 -27.44 -41.81
N GLN A 170 57.88 -26.93 -40.77
CA GLN A 170 58.08 -27.65 -39.51
C GLN A 170 56.85 -27.65 -38.57
N ASN A 171 55.81 -26.84 -38.87
CA ASN A 171 54.61 -26.71 -38.04
C ASN A 171 53.31 -27.22 -38.73
N GLY A 172 53.43 -28.05 -39.78
CA GLY A 172 52.26 -28.68 -40.43
C GLY A 172 51.75 -29.88 -39.63
N GLU A 173 50.44 -29.96 -39.40
CA GLU A 173 49.79 -31.10 -38.76
C GLU A 173 49.70 -32.28 -39.75
N ALA A 174 50.32 -33.42 -39.44
CA ALA A 174 50.24 -34.62 -40.28
C ALA A 174 48.89 -35.32 -40.08
N LEU A 175 47.97 -35.19 -41.04
CA LEU A 175 46.61 -35.70 -40.97
C LEU A 175 46.52 -37.21 -41.24
N SER A 176 47.36 -37.73 -42.13
CA SER A 176 47.42 -39.15 -42.47
C SER A 176 48.76 -39.48 -43.13
N ILE A 177 49.38 -40.58 -42.69
CA ILE A 177 50.49 -41.27 -43.36
C ILE A 177 50.05 -42.66 -43.83
N SER A 178 48.75 -42.84 -44.07
CA SER A 178 48.16 -44.12 -44.48
C SER A 178 47.67 -44.05 -45.92
N TRP A 179 48.02 -45.06 -46.72
CA TRP A 179 47.60 -45.19 -48.11
C TRP A 179 47.24 -46.65 -48.44
N LYS A 180 46.60 -46.84 -49.58
CA LYS A 180 46.33 -48.15 -50.20
C LYS A 180 47.00 -48.17 -51.56
N GLU A 181 47.67 -49.25 -51.87
CA GLU A 181 48.28 -49.49 -53.19
C GLU A 181 47.31 -50.29 -54.05
N ASP A 182 47.00 -49.76 -55.23
CA ASP A 182 46.21 -50.38 -56.26
C ASP A 182 47.17 -50.78 -57.38
N THR A 183 47.63 -52.04 -57.32
CA THR A 183 48.66 -52.58 -58.21
C THR A 183 48.13 -52.87 -59.62
N GLU A 184 46.82 -53.02 -59.79
CA GLU A 184 46.19 -53.22 -61.11
C GLU A 184 46.11 -51.89 -61.86
N ALA A 185 45.64 -50.82 -61.22
CA ALA A 185 45.60 -49.48 -61.79
C ALA A 185 46.91 -48.68 -61.62
N GLN A 186 47.96 -49.30 -61.09
CA GLN A 186 49.29 -48.73 -60.87
C GLN A 186 49.24 -47.35 -60.18
N ARG A 187 48.63 -47.28 -58.99
CA ARG A 187 48.45 -46.03 -58.24
C ARG A 187 48.44 -46.23 -56.73
N SER A 188 48.79 -45.19 -56.00
CA SER A 188 48.57 -45.09 -54.55
C SER A 188 47.41 -44.16 -54.26
N ILE A 189 46.61 -44.49 -53.24
CA ILE A 189 45.41 -43.76 -52.84
C ILE A 189 45.43 -43.51 -51.33
N SER A 190 45.31 -42.26 -50.89
CA SER A 190 45.14 -41.90 -49.48
C SER A 190 43.88 -41.05 -49.30
N THR A 191 42.90 -41.58 -48.58
CA THR A 191 41.63 -40.89 -48.27
C THR A 191 41.65 -40.39 -46.83
N ILE A 192 41.20 -39.14 -46.63
CA ILE A 192 41.00 -38.54 -45.31
C ILE A 192 39.56 -38.05 -45.14
N HIS A 193 39.06 -38.14 -43.91
CA HIS A 193 37.74 -37.64 -43.52
C HIS A 193 37.91 -36.55 -42.46
N LEU A 194 37.59 -35.31 -42.81
CA LEU A 194 37.82 -34.12 -42.00
C LEU A 194 36.49 -33.46 -41.60
N MET A 195 36.16 -33.45 -40.31
CA MET A 195 35.07 -32.62 -39.80
C MET A 195 35.54 -31.17 -39.75
N ILE A 196 35.04 -30.34 -40.69
CA ILE A 196 35.48 -28.96 -40.88
C ILE A 196 34.95 -28.06 -39.77
N LYS A 197 35.84 -27.30 -39.13
CA LYS A 197 35.54 -26.33 -38.05
C LYS A 197 35.72 -24.90 -38.56
N PRO A 198 35.09 -23.88 -37.95
CA PRO A 198 35.35 -22.48 -38.29
C PRO A 198 36.85 -22.11 -38.25
N ALA A 199 37.60 -22.67 -37.31
CA ALA A 199 39.04 -22.50 -37.18
C ALA A 199 39.89 -23.06 -38.35
N ASP A 200 39.28 -23.83 -39.26
CA ASP A 200 39.93 -24.33 -40.47
C ASP A 200 39.76 -23.36 -41.66
N ASN A 201 39.11 -22.20 -41.48
CA ASN A 201 38.97 -21.18 -42.51
C ASN A 201 40.35 -20.70 -42.99
N GLN A 202 40.53 -20.66 -44.32
CA GLN A 202 41.78 -20.31 -44.99
C GLN A 202 42.93 -21.30 -44.75
N ALA A 203 42.69 -22.47 -44.12
CA ALA A 203 43.70 -23.51 -43.98
C ALA A 203 44.06 -24.12 -45.34
N GLU A 204 45.31 -24.56 -45.45
CA GLU A 204 45.87 -25.20 -46.64
C GLU A 204 46.10 -26.70 -46.36
N LEU A 205 45.46 -27.55 -47.16
CA LEU A 205 45.57 -29.00 -47.13
C LEU A 205 46.51 -29.44 -48.24
N SER A 206 47.64 -30.05 -47.90
CA SER A 206 48.64 -30.54 -48.85
C SER A 206 48.66 -32.07 -48.85
N CYS A 207 48.75 -32.67 -50.04
CA CYS A 207 49.14 -34.07 -50.19
C CYS A 207 50.50 -34.16 -50.86
N GLU A 208 51.37 -35.00 -50.31
CA GLU A 208 52.73 -35.25 -50.79
C GLU A 208 52.87 -36.71 -51.24
N SER A 209 53.51 -36.93 -52.40
CA SER A 209 53.85 -38.24 -52.93
C SER A 209 55.36 -38.38 -53.13
N ALA A 210 55.90 -39.54 -52.72
CA ALA A 210 57.32 -39.86 -52.88
C ALA A 210 57.51 -41.38 -53.03
N ASN A 211 58.66 -41.81 -53.53
CA ASN A 211 59.13 -43.18 -53.37
C ASN A 211 60.66 -43.22 -53.17
N LEU A 212 61.23 -44.43 -53.09
CA LEU A 212 62.66 -44.67 -52.84
C LEU A 212 63.63 -44.05 -53.87
N VAL A 213 63.14 -43.52 -54.99
CA VAL A 213 63.95 -42.86 -56.03
C VAL A 213 63.51 -41.42 -56.34
N SER A 214 62.57 -40.86 -55.57
CA SER A 214 62.23 -39.43 -55.61
C SER A 214 63.39 -38.58 -55.07
N LEU A 215 63.78 -37.53 -55.81
CA LEU A 215 64.77 -36.55 -55.33
C LEU A 215 64.20 -35.61 -54.25
N SER A 216 62.89 -35.38 -54.30
CA SER A 216 62.08 -34.66 -53.31
C SER A 216 60.64 -35.20 -53.39
N PRO A 217 59.81 -35.05 -52.35
CA PRO A 217 58.38 -35.26 -52.50
C PRO A 217 57.80 -34.33 -53.58
N LEU A 218 56.80 -34.81 -54.30
CA LEU A 218 55.94 -34.02 -55.18
C LEU A 218 54.67 -33.70 -54.42
N SER A 219 54.24 -32.43 -54.38
CA SER A 219 53.09 -32.01 -53.60
C SER A 219 52.04 -31.30 -54.44
N VAL A 220 50.80 -31.34 -53.95
CA VAL A 220 49.69 -30.50 -54.40
C VAL A 220 48.96 -29.97 -53.15
N SER A 221 48.61 -28.68 -53.15
CA SER A 221 47.89 -28.07 -52.04
C SER A 221 46.55 -27.46 -52.48
N LEU A 222 45.62 -27.42 -51.52
CA LEU A 222 44.24 -27.01 -51.70
C LEU A 222 43.82 -26.16 -50.49
N LYS A 223 43.39 -24.93 -50.75
CA LYS A 223 42.96 -24.01 -49.70
C LYS A 223 41.44 -24.04 -49.55
N ILE A 224 40.94 -24.10 -48.32
CA ILE A 224 39.49 -24.12 -48.04
C ILE A 224 39.00 -22.81 -47.44
N THR A 225 37.88 -22.30 -47.95
CA THR A 225 37.11 -21.21 -47.34
C THR A 225 35.98 -21.83 -46.53
N VAL A 226 35.94 -21.58 -45.22
CA VAL A 226 34.95 -22.21 -44.34
C VAL A 226 33.82 -21.24 -44.05
N LEU A 227 32.60 -21.63 -44.42
CA LEU A 227 31.37 -20.87 -44.18
C LEU A 227 30.74 -21.29 -42.85
N PHE A 228 30.36 -20.32 -42.01
CA PHE A 228 29.80 -20.58 -40.68
C PHE A 228 28.82 -19.49 -40.20
N GLU A 229 27.78 -19.93 -39.50
CA GLU A 229 26.79 -19.07 -38.84
C GLU A 229 27.35 -18.43 -37.55
N PRO A 230 26.79 -17.30 -37.08
CA PRO A 230 27.12 -16.73 -35.77
C PRO A 230 26.74 -17.71 -34.65
N ALA A 231 27.62 -17.90 -33.66
CA ALA A 231 27.35 -18.76 -32.50
C ALA A 231 26.15 -18.25 -31.68
N GLU A 232 26.09 -16.94 -31.45
CA GLU A 232 25.05 -16.22 -30.72
C GLU A 232 24.69 -14.88 -31.39
N VAL A 233 23.49 -14.38 -31.06
CA VAL A 233 22.97 -13.05 -31.42
C VAL A 233 22.47 -12.41 -30.13
N THR A 234 22.96 -11.21 -29.81
CA THR A 234 22.65 -10.51 -28.56
C THR A 234 21.84 -9.25 -28.85
N LEU A 235 20.79 -9.04 -28.06
CA LEU A 235 19.96 -7.83 -28.08
C LEU A 235 20.22 -7.03 -26.80
N LEU A 236 20.57 -5.75 -26.96
CA LEU A 236 21.00 -4.86 -25.89
C LEU A 236 20.17 -3.57 -25.91
N GLY A 237 19.71 -3.14 -24.73
CA GLY A 237 18.88 -1.94 -24.55
C GLY A 237 17.78 -2.17 -23.50
N SER A 238 16.89 -1.19 -23.32
CA SER A 238 15.68 -1.34 -22.49
C SER A 238 14.47 -1.53 -23.39
N LEU A 239 13.73 -2.62 -23.22
CA LEU A 239 12.43 -2.84 -23.87
C LEU A 239 11.23 -2.33 -23.04
N THR A 240 11.51 -1.53 -22.00
CA THR A 240 10.50 -0.74 -21.28
C THR A 240 10.64 0.74 -21.66
N ALA A 241 9.55 1.35 -22.12
CA ALA A 241 9.52 2.75 -22.57
C ALA A 241 8.15 3.40 -22.33
N VAL A 242 8.10 4.73 -22.27
CA VAL A 242 6.84 5.50 -22.22
C VAL A 242 6.36 5.81 -23.64
N GLU A 243 5.05 5.87 -23.85
CA GLU A 243 4.44 6.28 -25.14
C GLU A 243 5.07 7.56 -25.71
N GLY A 244 5.55 7.48 -26.96
CA GLY A 244 6.18 8.60 -27.68
C GLY A 244 7.62 8.90 -27.30
N GLN A 245 8.24 8.08 -26.44
CA GLN A 245 9.68 8.02 -26.20
C GLN A 245 10.38 7.26 -27.34
N ASP A 246 11.64 7.60 -27.60
CA ASP A 246 12.51 6.87 -28.52
C ASP A 246 13.22 5.70 -27.80
N LEU A 247 13.36 4.58 -28.52
CA LEU A 247 13.84 3.29 -28.06
C LEU A 247 15.17 2.97 -28.75
N ASP A 248 16.28 3.24 -28.05
CA ASP A 248 17.63 3.00 -28.54
C ASP A 248 18.05 1.55 -28.24
N LEU A 249 18.17 0.74 -29.28
CA LEU A 249 18.58 -0.67 -29.18
C LEU A 249 19.82 -0.95 -30.03
N THR A 250 20.69 -1.83 -29.52
CA THR A 250 21.84 -2.39 -30.23
C THR A 250 21.64 -3.89 -30.36
N CYS A 251 21.86 -4.45 -31.55
CA CYS A 251 21.95 -5.88 -31.75
C CYS A 251 23.33 -6.24 -32.30
N SER A 252 23.96 -7.27 -31.73
CA SER A 252 25.27 -7.76 -32.16
C SER A 252 25.23 -9.26 -32.43
N ALA A 253 25.59 -9.64 -33.65
CA ALA A 253 25.78 -11.01 -34.08
C ALA A 253 27.28 -11.34 -34.06
N SER A 254 27.63 -12.41 -33.34
CA SER A 254 28.99 -12.94 -33.23
C SER A 254 29.61 -13.30 -34.60
N SER A 255 30.93 -13.52 -34.64
CA SER A 255 31.69 -13.76 -35.88
C SER A 255 31.02 -14.80 -36.81
N SER A 256 30.83 -14.42 -38.07
CA SER A 256 30.19 -15.23 -39.12
C SER A 256 30.95 -15.12 -40.44
N ASN A 257 30.85 -16.13 -41.31
CA ASN A 257 31.42 -16.08 -42.66
C ASN A 257 30.44 -16.69 -43.69
N PRO A 258 29.90 -15.91 -44.66
CA PRO A 258 30.06 -14.47 -44.83
C PRO A 258 29.39 -13.66 -43.70
N PRO A 259 29.67 -12.35 -43.58
CA PRO A 259 28.95 -11.45 -42.66
C PRO A 259 27.42 -11.55 -42.84
N VAL A 260 26.72 -11.71 -41.72
CA VAL A 260 25.26 -11.63 -41.65
C VAL A 260 24.73 -10.22 -41.85
N GLN A 261 23.57 -10.10 -42.46
CA GLN A 261 22.76 -8.88 -42.45
C GLN A 261 21.86 -8.90 -41.19
N ILE A 262 21.93 -7.85 -40.37
CA ILE A 262 20.95 -7.66 -39.29
C ILE A 262 19.69 -7.01 -39.85
N ARG A 263 18.53 -7.57 -39.48
CA ARG A 263 17.19 -7.06 -39.75
C ARG A 263 16.43 -6.93 -38.44
N TRP A 264 15.56 -5.93 -38.36
CA TRP A 264 14.82 -5.61 -37.14
C TRP A 264 13.33 -5.75 -37.38
N TRP A 265 12.63 -6.44 -36.49
CA TRP A 265 11.20 -6.71 -36.61
C TRP A 265 10.46 -6.33 -35.33
N LEU A 266 9.27 -5.74 -35.47
CA LEU A 266 8.33 -5.49 -34.38
C LEU A 266 6.98 -6.11 -34.75
N GLY A 267 6.66 -7.24 -34.11
CA GLY A 267 5.55 -8.11 -34.53
C GLY A 267 5.78 -8.66 -35.95
N HIS A 268 5.10 -8.09 -36.93
CA HIS A 268 5.20 -8.44 -38.36
C HIS A 268 5.81 -7.33 -39.23
N LYS A 269 6.21 -6.20 -38.63
CA LYS A 269 6.70 -5.00 -39.32
C LYS A 269 8.22 -4.95 -39.26
N GLU A 270 8.89 -4.90 -40.42
CA GLU A 270 10.34 -4.64 -40.49
C GLU A 270 10.62 -3.15 -40.18
N LEU A 271 11.72 -2.87 -39.47
CA LEU A 271 12.15 -1.54 -39.04
C LEU A 271 13.48 -1.15 -39.68
N ASN A 272 13.64 0.13 -39.99
CA ASN A 272 14.83 0.66 -40.68
C ASN A 272 16.01 0.85 -39.72
N ALA A 273 17.09 0.08 -39.89
CA ALA A 273 18.30 0.21 -39.07
C ALA A 273 18.96 1.59 -39.23
N SER A 274 19.36 2.20 -38.11
CA SER A 274 19.98 3.52 -38.05
C SER A 274 21.47 3.49 -38.39
N ALA A 275 22.16 2.40 -38.00
CA ALA A 275 23.56 2.14 -38.34
C ALA A 275 23.84 0.63 -38.41
N VAL A 276 24.87 0.26 -39.18
CA VAL A 276 25.47 -1.09 -39.21
C VAL A 276 26.99 -0.93 -39.21
N THR A 277 27.67 -1.74 -38.41
CA THR A 277 29.13 -1.81 -38.27
C THR A 277 29.59 -3.26 -38.43
N LEU A 278 30.75 -3.43 -39.06
CA LEU A 278 31.39 -4.72 -39.33
C LEU A 278 32.81 -4.67 -38.74
N GLU A 279 33.15 -5.65 -37.91
CA GLU A 279 34.46 -5.76 -37.27
C GLU A 279 35.06 -7.16 -37.51
N GLU A 280 36.38 -7.27 -37.66
CA GLU A 280 37.03 -8.58 -37.83
C GLU A 280 36.81 -9.46 -36.58
N GLY A 281 36.18 -10.60 -36.78
CA GLY A 281 35.85 -11.56 -35.74
C GLY A 281 36.84 -12.73 -35.65
N SER A 282 36.50 -13.70 -34.80
CA SER A 282 37.26 -14.95 -34.70
C SER A 282 37.27 -15.73 -36.02
N HIS A 283 38.36 -16.44 -36.27
CA HIS A 283 38.56 -17.30 -37.45
C HIS A 283 38.45 -16.60 -38.82
N GLY A 284 38.64 -15.27 -38.86
CA GLY A 284 38.55 -14.48 -40.09
C GLY A 284 37.12 -14.29 -40.62
N GLY A 285 36.11 -14.56 -39.79
CA GLY A 285 34.75 -14.08 -40.03
C GLY A 285 34.59 -12.61 -39.64
N MET A 286 33.38 -12.10 -39.79
CA MET A 286 32.98 -10.74 -39.43
C MET A 286 31.91 -10.78 -38.34
N THR A 287 32.09 -9.94 -37.32
CA THR A 287 31.07 -9.60 -36.33
C THR A 287 30.21 -8.48 -36.90
N THR A 288 28.89 -8.66 -36.97
CA THR A 288 27.96 -7.61 -37.42
C THR A 288 27.25 -7.02 -36.22
N MET A 289 27.31 -5.70 -36.05
CA MET A 289 26.50 -4.98 -35.06
C MET A 289 25.64 -3.92 -35.75
N SER A 290 24.40 -3.75 -35.30
CA SER A 290 23.46 -2.75 -35.81
C SER A 290 22.79 -2.00 -34.66
N ASN A 291 22.57 -0.71 -34.85
CA ASN A 291 21.82 0.14 -33.92
C ASN A 291 20.49 0.56 -34.55
N MET A 292 19.45 0.59 -33.72
CA MET A 292 18.07 0.93 -34.05
C MET A 292 17.58 2.02 -33.09
N THR A 293 16.79 2.95 -33.63
CA THR A 293 16.15 4.03 -32.87
C THR A 293 14.68 4.12 -33.30
N HIS A 294 13.76 3.51 -32.54
CA HIS A 294 12.33 3.44 -32.88
C HIS A 294 11.46 4.24 -31.90
N ARG A 295 10.45 4.95 -32.39
CA ARG A 295 9.58 5.78 -31.56
C ARG A 295 8.27 5.06 -31.22
N VAL A 296 8.08 4.79 -29.93
CA VAL A 296 7.14 3.75 -29.45
C VAL A 296 5.69 4.22 -29.40
N SER A 297 4.76 3.44 -29.97
CA SER A 297 3.30 3.64 -29.83
C SER A 297 2.67 2.71 -28.78
N ARG A 298 1.53 3.12 -28.21
CA ARG A 298 0.69 2.29 -27.32
C ARG A 298 0.16 1.01 -27.99
N ASP A 299 0.01 1.03 -29.31
CA ASP A 299 -0.51 -0.08 -30.10
C ASP A 299 0.56 -1.14 -30.40
N GLU A 300 1.81 -0.87 -29.99
CA GLU A 300 2.96 -1.78 -30.09
C GLU A 300 3.24 -2.52 -28.75
N ASP A 301 2.39 -2.30 -27.74
CA ASP A 301 2.48 -2.91 -26.40
C ASP A 301 2.26 -4.44 -26.45
N GLY A 302 3.17 -5.19 -25.84
CA GLY A 302 3.18 -6.65 -25.88
C GLY A 302 3.62 -7.25 -27.23
N LEU A 303 3.96 -6.44 -28.24
CA LEU A 303 4.55 -6.96 -29.46
C LEU A 303 5.96 -7.50 -29.20
N LYS A 304 6.31 -8.57 -29.93
CA LYS A 304 7.64 -9.14 -29.92
C LYS A 304 8.57 -8.31 -30.80
N LEU A 305 9.62 -7.75 -30.19
CA LEU A 305 10.73 -7.13 -30.92
C LEU A 305 11.80 -8.20 -31.15
N THR A 306 12.19 -8.37 -32.41
CA THR A 306 13.14 -9.40 -32.85
C THR A 306 14.28 -8.78 -33.64
N CYS A 307 15.51 -9.04 -33.21
CA CYS A 307 16.67 -8.89 -34.07
C CYS A 307 16.91 -10.21 -34.82
N GLU A 308 17.05 -10.14 -36.15
CA GLU A 308 17.31 -11.26 -37.03
C GLU A 308 18.69 -11.11 -37.69
N ALA A 309 19.61 -12.04 -37.45
CA ALA A 309 20.86 -12.19 -38.19
C ALA A 309 20.63 -13.17 -39.36
N PHE A 310 20.46 -12.61 -40.56
CA PHE A 310 20.10 -13.33 -41.78
C PHE A 310 21.29 -13.48 -42.73
N SER A 311 21.47 -14.66 -43.33
CA SER A 311 22.44 -14.90 -44.41
C SER A 311 21.75 -15.48 -45.65
N LYS A 312 21.58 -14.61 -46.66
CA LYS A 312 20.95 -14.99 -47.94
C LYS A 312 21.72 -16.09 -48.68
N GLY A 313 23.06 -16.09 -48.60
CA GLY A 313 23.91 -17.06 -49.30
C GLY A 313 23.93 -18.45 -48.65
N MET A 314 23.83 -18.52 -47.32
CA MET A 314 23.83 -19.80 -46.59
C MET A 314 22.44 -20.33 -46.25
N HIS A 315 21.36 -19.60 -46.61
CA HIS A 315 19.98 -19.96 -46.30
C HIS A 315 19.68 -20.17 -44.80
N PHE A 316 20.41 -19.48 -43.90
CA PHE A 316 20.11 -19.49 -42.46
C PHE A 316 19.56 -18.14 -41.97
N SER A 317 18.81 -18.21 -40.88
CA SER A 317 18.43 -17.08 -40.05
C SER A 317 18.58 -17.46 -38.58
N LYS A 318 19.11 -16.55 -37.76
CA LYS A 318 19.30 -16.75 -36.31
C LYS A 318 18.88 -15.47 -35.60
N SER A 319 17.98 -15.56 -34.63
CA SER A 319 17.30 -14.38 -34.09
C SER A 319 17.23 -14.37 -32.57
N GLN A 320 17.21 -13.17 -32.00
CA GLN A 320 16.94 -12.93 -30.59
C GLN A 320 15.67 -12.08 -30.45
N THR A 321 14.72 -12.56 -29.64
CA THR A 321 13.37 -11.99 -29.51
C THR A 321 13.04 -11.75 -28.04
N ASP A 322 12.45 -10.59 -27.75
CA ASP A 322 11.89 -10.26 -26.43
C ASP A 322 10.65 -9.34 -26.61
N THR A 323 9.86 -9.13 -25.56
CA THR A 323 8.59 -8.38 -25.61
C THR A 323 8.75 -6.91 -25.24
N LEU A 324 8.22 -6.02 -26.09
CA LEU A 324 8.13 -4.59 -25.84
C LEU A 324 7.03 -4.28 -24.82
N VAL A 325 7.33 -3.48 -23.81
CA VAL A 325 6.37 -3.04 -22.77
C VAL A 325 6.25 -1.52 -22.82
N VAL A 326 5.04 -1.03 -23.10
CA VAL A 326 4.79 0.39 -23.36
C VAL A 326 3.94 0.99 -22.25
N PHE A 327 4.51 1.91 -21.49
CA PHE A 327 3.77 2.61 -20.45
C PHE A 327 3.00 3.80 -21.03
N TYR A 328 1.67 3.76 -20.94
CA TYR A 328 0.78 4.83 -21.41
C TYR A 328 -0.25 5.26 -20.34
N PRO A 329 -0.69 6.52 -20.37
CA PRO A 329 -1.71 7.03 -19.45
C PRO A 329 -3.13 6.50 -19.78
N PRO A 330 -4.07 6.55 -18.82
CA PRO A 330 -5.48 6.27 -19.06
C PRO A 330 -6.07 7.20 -20.13
N GLN A 331 -6.96 6.69 -20.98
CA GLN A 331 -7.56 7.46 -22.07
C GLN A 331 -8.67 8.39 -21.60
N LYS A 332 -9.52 7.91 -20.68
CA LYS A 332 -10.70 8.64 -20.18
C LYS A 332 -10.85 8.40 -18.69
N VAL A 333 -11.22 9.45 -17.96
CA VAL A 333 -11.63 9.41 -16.56
C VAL A 333 -12.97 10.12 -16.46
N TRP A 334 -13.94 9.54 -15.77
CA TRP A 334 -15.24 10.19 -15.52
C TRP A 334 -15.79 9.85 -14.14
N LEU A 335 -16.85 10.57 -13.77
CA LEU A 335 -17.54 10.43 -12.49
C LEU A 335 -19.01 10.08 -12.73
N GLU A 336 -19.51 9.13 -11.96
CA GLU A 336 -20.93 8.97 -11.66
C GLU A 336 -21.17 9.59 -10.29
N ALA A 337 -22.03 10.62 -10.25
CA ALA A 337 -22.28 11.45 -9.08
C ALA A 337 -23.65 12.15 -9.22
N PRO A 338 -24.28 12.62 -8.13
CA PRO A 338 -25.49 13.42 -8.19
C PRO A 338 -25.35 14.66 -9.09
N PRO A 339 -26.43 15.12 -9.76
CA PRO A 339 -26.36 16.27 -10.65
C PRO A 339 -25.98 17.55 -9.90
N HIS A 340 -24.94 18.25 -10.38
CA HIS A 340 -24.33 19.41 -9.71
C HIS A 340 -25.28 20.60 -9.44
N ASN A 341 -26.43 20.68 -10.12
CA ASN A 341 -27.44 21.73 -9.93
C ASN A 341 -28.56 21.36 -8.94
N VAL A 342 -28.67 20.09 -8.54
CA VAL A 342 -29.66 19.64 -7.56
C VAL A 342 -29.15 20.01 -6.16
N PRO A 343 -29.91 20.77 -5.35
CA PRO A 343 -29.56 20.99 -3.95
C PRO A 343 -29.75 19.70 -3.15
N LEU A 344 -28.78 19.39 -2.29
CA LEU A 344 -28.80 18.21 -1.41
C LEU A 344 -28.77 18.67 0.05
N HIS A 345 -29.42 17.94 0.94
CA HIS A 345 -29.51 18.32 2.36
C HIS A 345 -28.29 17.78 3.13
N SER A 346 -27.79 18.54 4.11
CA SER A 346 -26.81 18.02 5.08
C SER A 346 -27.37 16.77 5.77
N GLY A 347 -26.52 15.77 6.02
CA GLY A 347 -26.93 14.42 6.45
C GLY A 347 -27.28 13.46 5.30
N THR A 348 -27.52 13.94 4.07
CA THR A 348 -27.76 13.06 2.92
C THR A 348 -26.51 12.23 2.63
N THR A 349 -26.67 10.91 2.48
CA THR A 349 -25.57 10.03 2.03
C THR A 349 -25.52 10.01 0.50
N VAL A 350 -24.38 10.37 -0.09
CA VAL A 350 -24.13 10.31 -1.54
C VAL A 350 -23.11 9.24 -1.89
N ARG A 351 -23.36 8.56 -3.01
CA ARG A 351 -22.47 7.58 -3.64
C ARG A 351 -21.78 8.21 -4.83
N LEU A 352 -20.46 8.17 -4.85
CA LEU A 352 -19.62 8.74 -5.92
C LEU A 352 -18.75 7.64 -6.51
N ILE A 353 -18.83 7.39 -7.81
CA ILE A 353 -18.03 6.35 -8.48
C ILE A 353 -17.13 7.02 -9.51
N CYS A 354 -15.82 6.81 -9.37
CA CYS A 354 -14.85 7.23 -10.35
C CYS A 354 -14.51 6.04 -11.25
N PHE A 355 -14.51 6.26 -12.57
CA PHE A 355 -14.12 5.27 -13.57
C PHE A 355 -12.94 5.79 -14.38
N ALA A 356 -11.99 4.90 -14.70
CA ALA A 356 -10.95 5.17 -15.69
C ALA A 356 -10.76 3.97 -16.63
N THR A 357 -10.48 4.24 -17.91
CA THR A 357 -10.28 3.21 -18.94
C THR A 357 -8.91 3.28 -19.60
N GLY A 358 -8.32 2.10 -19.81
CA GLY A 358 -6.96 1.95 -20.32
C GLY A 358 -5.86 2.43 -19.36
N GLY A 359 -4.63 2.43 -19.88
CA GLY A 359 -3.40 2.63 -19.13
C GLY A 359 -2.68 1.30 -18.86
N ASN A 360 -1.37 1.27 -19.15
CA ASN A 360 -0.47 0.19 -18.78
C ASN A 360 0.71 0.80 -17.98
N PRO A 361 1.05 0.33 -16.76
CA PRO A 361 0.30 -0.63 -15.94
C PRO A 361 -1.07 -0.12 -15.49
N ALA A 362 -1.81 -0.96 -14.76
CA ALA A 362 -3.17 -0.67 -14.34
C ALA A 362 -3.26 0.57 -13.44
N VAL A 363 -4.08 1.54 -13.86
CA VAL A 363 -4.14 2.87 -13.24
C VAL A 363 -4.69 2.84 -11.81
N THR A 364 -4.12 3.66 -10.92
CA THR A 364 -4.57 3.82 -9.52
C THR A 364 -5.47 5.03 -9.38
N LEU A 365 -6.68 4.83 -8.82
CA LEU A 365 -7.67 5.87 -8.55
C LEU A 365 -7.55 6.41 -7.11
N THR A 366 -7.48 7.74 -7.00
CA THR A 366 -7.34 8.46 -5.72
C THR A 366 -8.34 9.61 -5.62
N TRP A 367 -9.11 9.62 -4.53
CA TRP A 367 -10.14 10.62 -4.25
C TRP A 367 -9.60 11.78 -3.40
N TYR A 368 -10.03 12.99 -3.74
CA TYR A 368 -9.67 14.24 -3.07
C TYR A 368 -10.91 15.11 -2.82
N LYS A 369 -10.98 15.71 -1.63
CA LYS A 369 -11.91 16.80 -1.28
C LYS A 369 -11.11 18.09 -1.25
N ASN A 370 -11.41 18.99 -2.18
CA ASN A 370 -10.66 20.22 -2.47
C ASN A 370 -9.19 19.97 -2.82
N ARG A 371 -8.32 19.80 -1.81
CA ARG A 371 -6.88 19.48 -1.98
C ARG A 371 -6.41 18.30 -1.12
N ALA A 372 -7.18 17.88 -0.13
CA ALA A 372 -6.83 16.76 0.76
C ALA A 372 -7.28 15.41 0.17
N VAL A 373 -6.51 14.35 0.41
CA VAL A 373 -6.92 12.96 0.08
C VAL A 373 -8.08 12.56 1.00
N VAL A 374 -9.08 11.86 0.46
CA VAL A 374 -10.23 11.36 1.26
C VAL A 374 -9.97 9.92 1.70
N PRO A 375 -9.79 9.64 3.01
CA PRO A 375 -9.80 8.27 3.52
C PRO A 375 -11.22 7.69 3.48
N GLY A 376 -11.35 6.36 3.51
CA GLY A 376 -12.65 5.68 3.48
C GLY A 376 -13.22 5.37 2.08
N ALA A 377 -12.57 5.81 1.00
CA ALA A 377 -12.90 5.33 -0.34
C ALA A 377 -12.67 3.81 -0.45
N LEU A 378 -13.66 3.08 -0.97
CA LEU A 378 -13.69 1.62 -1.07
C LEU A 378 -12.50 1.08 -1.90
N LYS A 379 -12.28 -0.24 -1.80
CA LYS A 379 -11.28 -0.94 -2.61
C LYS A 379 -11.58 -0.72 -4.11
N GLN A 380 -10.53 -0.46 -4.88
CA GLN A 380 -10.63 -0.31 -6.33
C GLN A 380 -11.02 -1.66 -6.96
N THR A 381 -11.96 -1.63 -7.91
CA THR A 381 -12.42 -2.79 -8.67
C THR A 381 -12.00 -2.70 -10.13
N THR A 382 -11.91 -3.85 -10.80
CA THR A 382 -11.56 -3.98 -12.22
C THR A 382 -12.79 -4.37 -13.04
N PHE A 383 -12.90 -3.84 -14.26
CA PHE A 383 -13.90 -4.22 -15.26
C PHE A 383 -13.25 -4.36 -16.65
N ASN A 384 -13.98 -4.91 -17.63
CA ASN A 384 -13.47 -5.38 -18.93
C ASN A 384 -12.47 -4.49 -19.69
N ARG A 385 -12.44 -3.16 -19.46
CA ARG A 385 -11.47 -2.23 -20.09
C ARG A 385 -10.96 -1.13 -19.13
N GLY A 386 -11.03 -1.33 -17.81
CA GLY A 386 -10.70 -0.28 -16.87
C GLY A 386 -10.85 -0.63 -15.39
N VAL A 387 -10.83 0.42 -14.57
CA VAL A 387 -10.96 0.33 -13.12
C VAL A 387 -12.00 1.32 -12.61
N ALA A 388 -12.68 0.95 -11.52
CA ALA A 388 -13.62 1.81 -10.81
C ALA A 388 -13.22 1.94 -9.33
N ARG A 389 -13.48 3.10 -8.73
CA ARG A 389 -13.31 3.29 -7.28
C ARG A 389 -14.40 4.17 -6.71
N GLU A 390 -15.12 3.60 -5.77
CA GLU A 390 -16.27 4.20 -5.11
C GLU A 390 -15.87 4.92 -3.81
N LEU A 391 -16.59 5.99 -3.52
CA LEU A 391 -16.54 6.76 -2.28
C LEU A 391 -17.97 7.07 -1.85
N VAL A 392 -18.31 6.72 -0.60
CA VAL A 392 -19.58 7.05 0.04
C VAL A 392 -19.33 8.19 1.02
N VAL A 393 -20.18 9.22 1.01
CA VAL A 393 -20.01 10.43 1.82
C VAL A 393 -21.35 10.82 2.46
N VAL A 394 -21.37 11.03 3.77
CA VAL A 394 -22.47 11.76 4.43
C VAL A 394 -22.18 13.26 4.27
N LEU A 395 -23.05 13.99 3.59
CA LEU A 395 -22.84 15.41 3.30
C LEU A 395 -22.91 16.25 4.56
N THR A 396 -22.01 17.22 4.66
CA THR A 396 -21.98 18.24 5.71
C THR A 396 -22.01 19.64 5.09
N ALA A 397 -22.16 20.68 5.91
CA ALA A 397 -21.97 22.06 5.46
C ALA A 397 -20.62 22.28 4.73
N SER A 398 -19.56 21.57 5.15
CA SER A 398 -18.22 21.65 4.54
C SER A 398 -18.12 21.04 3.12
N ASP A 399 -19.20 20.45 2.62
CA ASP A 399 -19.31 19.87 1.27
C ASP A 399 -19.98 20.83 0.28
N ASN A 400 -20.59 21.92 0.75
CA ASN A 400 -21.16 22.94 -0.11
C ASN A 400 -20.07 23.60 -0.96
N MET A 401 -20.26 23.58 -2.28
CA MET A 401 -19.31 23.99 -3.32
C MET A 401 -17.96 23.26 -3.31
N ALA A 402 -17.76 22.24 -2.46
CA ALA A 402 -16.51 21.52 -2.34
C ALA A 402 -16.21 20.75 -3.63
N VAL A 403 -14.95 20.79 -4.06
CA VAL A 403 -14.49 20.10 -5.28
C VAL A 403 -14.17 18.65 -4.94
N TYR A 404 -15.02 17.74 -5.36
CA TYR A 404 -14.76 16.30 -5.31
C TYR A 404 -14.02 15.89 -6.58
N ARG A 405 -12.74 15.56 -6.42
CA ARG A 405 -11.80 15.22 -7.50
C ARG A 405 -11.40 13.75 -7.41
N CYS A 406 -11.46 13.04 -8.53
CA CYS A 406 -10.79 11.76 -8.69
C CYS A 406 -9.60 11.92 -9.64
N ASN A 407 -8.42 11.50 -9.18
CA ASN A 407 -7.21 11.37 -9.99
C ASN A 407 -7.02 9.91 -10.39
N ALA A 408 -6.82 9.65 -11.68
CA ALA A 408 -6.29 8.41 -12.20
C ALA A 408 -4.80 8.60 -12.50
N ASN A 409 -3.94 7.87 -11.78
CA ASN A 409 -2.49 8.00 -11.86
C ASN A 409 -1.80 6.68 -12.20
N ASN A 410 -0.82 6.73 -13.10
CA ASN A 410 -0.07 5.59 -13.61
C ASN A 410 1.44 5.92 -13.67
N GLU A 411 2.29 4.91 -13.82
CA GLU A 411 3.77 5.03 -13.92
C GLU A 411 4.22 5.85 -15.15
N ALA A 412 3.36 5.98 -16.17
CA ALA A 412 3.51 6.95 -17.27
C ALA A 412 3.47 8.44 -16.85
N LYS A 413 3.42 8.76 -15.54
CA LYS A 413 3.55 10.10 -14.89
C LYS A 413 2.55 11.20 -15.31
N LYS A 414 1.69 10.97 -16.29
CA LYS A 414 0.62 11.90 -16.71
C LYS A 414 -0.69 11.56 -16.01
N THR A 415 -0.97 12.23 -14.89
CA THR A 415 -2.26 12.13 -14.18
C THR A 415 -3.40 12.68 -15.03
N VAL A 416 -4.52 11.95 -15.11
CA VAL A 416 -5.79 12.45 -15.68
C VAL A 416 -6.83 12.50 -14.55
N SER A 417 -7.70 13.51 -14.53
CA SER A 417 -8.65 13.69 -13.42
C SER A 417 -10.01 14.21 -13.86
N ALA A 418 -11.06 13.69 -13.22
CA ALA A 418 -12.42 14.22 -13.30
C ALA A 418 -12.83 14.85 -11.96
N GLN A 419 -13.73 15.83 -11.98
CA GLN A 419 -14.17 16.54 -10.77
C GLN A 419 -15.64 16.96 -10.84
N THR A 420 -16.29 17.03 -9.69
CA THR A 420 -17.66 17.55 -9.50
C THR A 420 -17.73 18.50 -8.29
N ARG A 421 -18.86 19.17 -8.11
CA ARG A 421 -19.21 20.01 -6.94
C ARG A 421 -20.64 19.75 -6.53
N PHE A 422 -20.94 19.89 -5.24
CA PHE A 422 -22.30 19.81 -4.71
C PHE A 422 -22.82 21.18 -4.27
N LYS A 423 -24.12 21.38 -4.41
CA LYS A 423 -24.86 22.45 -3.74
C LYS A 423 -25.51 21.83 -2.52
N VAL A 424 -25.03 22.16 -1.32
CA VAL A 424 -25.50 21.53 -0.07
C VAL A 424 -26.18 22.56 0.81
N TYR A 425 -27.43 22.29 1.21
CA TYR A 425 -28.19 23.09 2.14
C TYR A 425 -28.01 22.58 3.59
N PHE A 426 -27.86 23.52 4.52
CA PHE A 426 -27.61 23.30 5.94
C PHE A 426 -28.14 24.47 6.77
N THR A 427 -28.68 24.19 7.96
CA THR A 427 -29.08 25.19 8.95
C THR A 427 -27.88 25.92 9.55
N ALA A 428 -28.11 27.04 10.24
CA ALA A 428 -27.04 27.89 10.76
C ALA A 428 -26.15 27.12 11.75
N ILE A 429 -24.83 27.06 11.50
CA ILE A 429 -23.89 26.34 12.36
C ILE A 429 -23.63 27.13 13.65
N GLY A 430 -24.58 27.02 14.59
CA GLY A 430 -24.55 27.70 15.88
C GLY A 430 -25.05 29.16 15.82
N LEU A 431 -25.35 29.68 17.01
CA LEU A 431 -25.82 31.04 17.26
C LEU A 431 -25.10 31.61 18.48
N LYS A 432 -24.79 32.91 18.43
CA LYS A 432 -24.21 33.64 19.56
C LYS A 432 -25.00 34.92 19.82
N ILE A 433 -25.53 35.06 21.03
CA ILE A 433 -26.06 36.35 21.51
C ILE A 433 -24.93 37.11 22.21
N THR A 434 -24.85 38.41 21.98
CA THR A 434 -23.98 39.37 22.68
C THR A 434 -24.79 40.56 23.16
N ALA A 435 -24.73 40.85 24.46
CA ALA A 435 -25.28 42.05 25.07
C ALA A 435 -24.26 43.20 25.01
N GLN A 436 -24.73 44.43 24.82
CA GLN A 436 -23.89 45.63 24.94
C GLN A 436 -23.70 46.07 26.39
N GLN A 437 -24.62 45.72 27.28
CA GLN A 437 -24.61 46.07 28.70
C GLN A 437 -24.31 44.83 29.56
N THR A 438 -23.40 44.97 30.53
CA THR A 438 -23.04 43.90 31.49
C THR A 438 -23.91 43.92 32.74
N GLU A 439 -24.17 45.11 33.29
CA GLU A 439 -25.21 45.33 34.30
C GLU A 439 -26.53 45.71 33.60
N LEU A 440 -27.63 45.11 34.05
CA LEU A 440 -28.97 45.36 33.54
C LEU A 440 -29.82 45.98 34.66
N ARG A 441 -30.43 47.14 34.44
CA ARG A 441 -31.27 47.81 35.45
C ARG A 441 -32.66 48.15 34.88
N ARG A 442 -33.70 48.08 35.72
CA ARG A 442 -35.09 48.47 35.36
C ARG A 442 -35.11 49.85 34.71
N GLY A 443 -35.85 49.99 33.62
CA GLY A 443 -35.99 51.23 32.84
C GLY A 443 -34.87 51.49 31.81
N GLN A 444 -33.81 50.69 31.78
CA GLN A 444 -32.82 50.75 30.70
C GLN A 444 -33.32 49.99 29.45
N THR A 445 -32.85 50.41 28.27
CA THR A 445 -32.96 49.62 27.04
C THR A 445 -31.72 48.75 26.89
N LEU A 446 -31.90 47.43 26.93
CA LEU A 446 -30.87 46.44 26.64
C LEU A 446 -30.77 46.22 25.13
N THR A 447 -29.55 46.32 24.59
CA THR A 447 -29.27 45.94 23.20
C THR A 447 -28.68 44.53 23.16
N LEU A 448 -29.40 43.59 22.55
CA LEU A 448 -28.89 42.26 22.22
C LEU A 448 -28.66 42.13 20.72
N GLU A 449 -27.46 41.76 20.31
CA GLU A 449 -27.20 41.28 18.95
C GLU A 449 -27.16 39.74 18.98
N CYS A 450 -27.93 39.09 18.10
CA CYS A 450 -27.78 37.66 17.82
C CYS A 450 -27.12 37.47 16.46
N ASN A 451 -25.97 36.83 16.45
CA ASN A 451 -25.20 36.51 15.24
C ASN A 451 -25.30 35.01 14.93
N SER A 452 -25.73 34.69 13.71
CA SER A 452 -25.85 33.33 13.20
C SER A 452 -24.57 32.87 12.51
N GLY A 453 -24.19 31.61 12.74
CA GLY A 453 -23.16 30.94 11.98
C GLY A 453 -23.50 30.83 10.49
N THR A 454 -22.58 30.27 9.71
CA THR A 454 -22.82 30.04 8.28
C THR A 454 -24.06 29.15 8.06
N SER A 455 -24.91 29.54 7.12
CA SER A 455 -26.16 28.86 6.74
C SER A 455 -26.31 28.80 5.21
N ASN A 456 -26.98 27.78 4.66
CA ASN A 456 -27.35 27.76 3.24
C ASN A 456 -28.71 27.06 3.04
N PRO A 457 -29.74 27.74 2.51
CA PRO A 457 -29.82 29.16 2.19
C PRO A 457 -29.72 30.05 3.44
N LYS A 458 -29.72 31.37 3.23
CA LYS A 458 -29.77 32.38 4.31
C LYS A 458 -30.91 32.08 5.28
N ALA A 459 -30.60 31.88 6.56
CA ALA A 459 -31.60 31.79 7.63
C ALA A 459 -32.25 33.17 7.95
N SER A 460 -33.47 33.15 8.47
CA SER A 460 -34.16 34.30 9.06
C SER A 460 -34.08 34.25 10.59
N ILE A 461 -33.81 35.38 11.23
CA ILE A 461 -33.64 35.45 12.69
C ILE A 461 -34.91 35.98 13.37
N PHE A 462 -35.38 35.21 14.37
CA PHE A 462 -36.53 35.52 15.20
C PHE A 462 -36.14 35.63 16.67
N TRP A 463 -36.76 36.56 17.39
CA TRP A 463 -36.57 36.76 18.82
C TRP A 463 -37.86 36.44 19.60
N SER A 464 -37.72 35.87 20.80
CA SER A 464 -38.83 35.64 21.71
C SER A 464 -38.45 35.75 23.19
N LEU A 465 -39.43 36.03 24.04
CA LEU A 465 -39.32 36.10 25.49
C LEU A 465 -40.60 35.47 26.09
N GLY A 466 -40.45 34.31 26.73
CA GLY A 466 -41.59 33.46 27.08
C GLY A 466 -42.39 33.06 25.82
N THR A 467 -43.70 33.30 25.83
CA THR A 467 -44.60 33.09 24.68
C THR A 467 -44.61 34.24 23.67
N HIS A 468 -44.04 35.40 24.01
CA HIS A 468 -44.12 36.60 23.17
C HIS A 468 -42.98 36.63 22.15
N ARG A 469 -43.31 36.90 20.88
CA ARG A 469 -42.31 37.25 19.86
C ARG A 469 -41.92 38.72 20.01
N LEU A 470 -40.65 39.02 19.76
CA LEU A 470 -40.09 40.37 19.86
C LEU A 470 -39.61 40.84 18.47
N GLU A 471 -39.78 42.13 18.19
CA GLU A 471 -39.31 42.74 16.96
C GLU A 471 -37.81 43.07 17.05
N GLY A 472 -37.02 42.49 16.15
CA GLY A 472 -35.58 42.75 16.02
C GLY A 472 -35.22 43.13 14.59
N VAL A 473 -34.24 44.01 14.44
CA VAL A 473 -33.80 44.53 13.14
C VAL A 473 -32.74 43.61 12.56
N GLU A 474 -33.13 42.79 11.59
CA GLU A 474 -32.21 41.93 10.84
C GLU A 474 -31.26 42.77 9.97
N GLN A 475 -29.96 42.47 10.05
CA GLN A 475 -28.89 43.21 9.39
C GLN A 475 -28.60 42.69 7.97
N SER A 476 -27.74 43.40 7.23
CA SER A 476 -27.26 42.94 5.93
C SER A 476 -26.53 41.60 6.05
N ALA A 477 -26.86 40.69 5.13
CA ALA A 477 -26.34 39.33 5.16
C ALA A 477 -24.89 39.26 4.63
N ASN A 478 -24.01 38.60 5.38
CA ASN A 478 -22.57 38.54 5.14
C ASN A 478 -22.13 37.18 4.57
N SER A 479 -21.10 37.20 3.71
CA SER A 479 -20.49 35.97 3.19
C SER A 479 -19.77 35.20 4.30
N ALA A 480 -19.98 33.88 4.38
CA ALA A 480 -19.52 33.05 5.48
C ALA A 480 -18.80 31.77 4.99
N PRO A 481 -18.14 31.01 5.88
CA PRO A 481 -17.44 29.77 5.51
C PRO A 481 -18.33 28.77 4.75
N TYR A 482 -17.70 27.95 3.90
CA TYR A 482 -18.36 26.97 3.03
C TYR A 482 -19.34 27.58 2.00
N GLY A 483 -19.22 28.89 1.71
CA GLY A 483 -20.11 29.57 0.76
C GLY A 483 -21.55 29.70 1.26
N GLY A 484 -21.77 29.53 2.55
CA GLY A 484 -23.02 29.93 3.19
C GLY A 484 -23.02 31.42 3.52
N VAL A 485 -24.08 31.83 4.19
CA VAL A 485 -24.39 33.21 4.56
C VAL A 485 -24.55 33.27 6.08
N SER A 486 -23.98 34.31 6.69
CA SER A 486 -24.18 34.67 8.10
C SER A 486 -25.03 35.93 8.17
N VAL A 487 -25.88 36.01 9.19
CA VAL A 487 -26.83 37.10 9.43
C VAL A 487 -26.74 37.47 10.90
N SER A 488 -26.88 38.75 11.24
CA SER A 488 -27.20 39.14 12.62
C SER A 488 -28.51 39.90 12.69
N SER A 489 -29.12 39.92 13.88
CA SER A 489 -30.32 40.70 14.18
C SER A 489 -30.12 41.40 15.51
N ILE A 490 -30.56 42.65 15.60
CA ILE A 490 -30.40 43.49 16.79
C ILE A 490 -31.79 43.72 17.42
N LEU A 491 -31.94 43.31 18.67
CA LEU A 491 -33.11 43.53 19.51
C LEU A 491 -32.81 44.64 20.53
N ALA A 492 -33.72 45.61 20.62
CA ALA A 492 -33.75 46.61 21.69
C ALA A 492 -34.90 46.28 22.66
N LEU A 493 -34.58 45.85 23.88
CA LEU A 493 -35.55 45.42 24.88
C LEU A 493 -35.55 46.38 26.08
N ASN A 494 -36.67 47.06 26.31
CA ASN A 494 -36.86 47.87 27.51
C ASN A 494 -37.04 46.95 28.73
N LEU A 495 -36.23 47.14 29.76
CA LEU A 495 -36.16 46.25 30.92
C LEU A 495 -37.18 46.61 32.01
N THR A 496 -37.98 45.62 32.41
CA THR A 496 -38.86 45.67 33.58
C THR A 496 -38.29 44.77 34.69
N SER A 497 -38.76 44.95 35.93
CA SER A 497 -38.53 44.03 37.05
C SER A 497 -38.97 42.60 36.69
N GLN A 498 -40.14 42.47 36.07
CA GLN A 498 -40.72 41.20 35.62
C GLN A 498 -39.81 40.41 34.66
N HIS A 499 -38.89 41.06 33.93
CA HIS A 499 -37.94 40.39 33.03
C HIS A 499 -36.79 39.68 33.76
N HIS A 500 -36.57 39.91 35.06
CA HIS A 500 -35.56 39.21 35.84
C HIS A 500 -35.76 37.68 35.83
N LYS A 501 -34.66 36.92 35.78
CA LYS A 501 -34.60 35.45 35.60
C LYS A 501 -35.23 34.90 34.30
N GLN A 502 -35.89 35.72 33.47
CA GLN A 502 -36.42 35.28 32.17
C GLN A 502 -35.30 35.04 31.15
N ARG A 503 -35.64 34.34 30.06
CA ARG A 503 -34.73 34.01 28.95
C ARG A 503 -35.23 34.60 27.64
N VAL A 504 -34.41 35.44 27.02
CA VAL A 504 -34.58 35.88 25.63
C VAL A 504 -34.01 34.79 24.73
N ILE A 505 -34.82 34.25 23.83
CA ILE A 505 -34.42 33.21 22.87
C ILE A 505 -34.23 33.86 21.50
N CYS A 506 -33.10 33.56 20.86
CA CYS A 506 -32.86 33.82 19.44
C CYS A 506 -32.97 32.50 18.67
N GLN A 507 -33.70 32.49 17.56
CA GLN A 507 -33.79 31.34 16.65
C GLN A 507 -33.43 31.77 15.23
N ALA A 508 -32.60 30.99 14.54
CA ALA A 508 -32.30 31.15 13.12
C ALA A 508 -32.93 29.98 12.34
N TYR A 509 -33.98 30.28 11.58
CA TYR A 509 -34.82 29.30 10.89
C TYR A 509 -34.64 29.36 9.37
N SER A 510 -34.65 28.21 8.71
CA SER A 510 -34.54 28.10 7.26
C SER A 510 -35.85 27.55 6.67
N PRO A 511 -36.66 28.38 5.98
CA PRO A 511 -37.94 27.94 5.40
C PRO A 511 -37.79 26.96 4.22
N VAL A 512 -36.56 26.66 3.79
CA VAL A 512 -36.25 25.66 2.74
C VAL A 512 -35.82 24.31 3.35
N LEU A 513 -35.53 24.27 4.65
CA LEU A 513 -35.15 23.07 5.40
C LEU A 513 -36.22 22.66 6.42
N GLU A 514 -37.20 23.52 6.69
CA GLU A 514 -38.22 23.39 7.75
C GLU A 514 -37.61 23.18 9.15
N ASP A 515 -36.36 23.60 9.32
CA ASP A 515 -35.50 23.41 10.49
C ASP A 515 -34.81 24.73 10.89
N GLY A 516 -34.39 24.84 12.14
CA GLY A 516 -33.70 26.02 12.67
C GLY A 516 -33.10 25.83 14.05
N THR A 517 -31.86 26.28 14.21
CA THR A 517 -31.15 26.31 15.50
C THR A 517 -31.64 27.45 16.39
N ASN A 518 -31.53 27.31 17.71
CA ASN A 518 -31.79 28.38 18.67
C ASN A 518 -30.67 28.51 19.72
N THR A 519 -30.69 29.60 20.48
CA THR A 519 -29.85 29.86 21.66
C THR A 519 -30.56 30.87 22.57
N PHE A 520 -30.13 31.02 23.82
CA PHE A 520 -30.78 31.93 24.77
C PHE A 520 -29.80 32.79 25.57
N PHE A 521 -30.30 33.93 26.03
CA PHE A 521 -29.64 34.85 26.96
C PHE A 521 -30.54 35.06 28.18
N GLN A 522 -30.02 34.82 29.38
CA GLN A 522 -30.78 34.93 30.63
C GLN A 522 -30.61 36.33 31.24
N LEU A 523 -31.71 36.95 31.68
CA LEU A 523 -31.73 38.34 32.12
C LEU A 523 -31.59 38.46 33.65
N ASP A 524 -30.49 39.05 34.12
CA ASP A 524 -30.33 39.49 35.52
C ASP A 524 -30.65 40.99 35.67
N VAL A 525 -31.93 41.36 35.58
CA VAL A 525 -32.35 42.76 35.75
C VAL A 525 -32.36 43.14 37.23
N ARG A 526 -31.56 44.14 37.62
CA ARG A 526 -31.55 44.77 38.95
C ARG A 526 -32.68 45.79 39.08
N TYR A 527 -33.36 45.82 40.22
CA TYR A 527 -34.44 46.77 40.51
C TYR A 527 -34.60 46.99 42.02
N PRO A 528 -34.96 48.22 42.46
CA PRO A 528 -35.22 48.51 43.86
C PRO A 528 -36.50 47.79 44.35
N PRO A 529 -36.70 47.65 45.67
CA PRO A 529 -37.89 47.03 46.24
C PRO A 529 -39.18 47.67 45.73
N GLU A 530 -40.07 46.85 45.17
CA GLU A 530 -41.40 47.25 44.69
C GLU A 530 -42.49 46.34 45.26
N PHE A 531 -43.57 46.96 45.74
CA PHE A 531 -44.77 46.25 46.20
C PHE A 531 -45.56 45.72 45.00
N SER A 532 -46.08 44.52 45.12
CA SER A 532 -47.03 43.93 44.17
C SER A 532 -48.30 44.79 44.07
N LEU A 533 -48.91 44.82 42.89
CA LEU A 533 -50.24 45.39 42.69
C LEU A 533 -51.34 44.64 43.47
N GLU A 534 -51.02 43.44 43.97
CA GLU A 534 -51.89 42.59 44.80
C GLU A 534 -51.74 42.89 46.31
N GLN A 535 -50.85 43.80 46.71
CA GLN A 535 -50.66 44.21 48.10
C GLN A 535 -51.99 44.73 48.70
N PRO A 536 -52.56 44.09 49.75
CA PRO A 536 -53.87 44.47 50.26
C PRO A 536 -53.87 45.86 50.90
N THR A 537 -54.72 46.75 50.39
CA THR A 537 -54.91 48.13 50.90
C THR A 537 -56.01 48.24 51.95
N ARG A 538 -56.79 47.17 52.15
CA ARG A 538 -57.76 46.99 53.23
C ARG A 538 -57.74 45.53 53.66
N ILE A 539 -57.80 45.29 54.95
CA ILE A 539 -57.93 43.96 55.56
C ILE A 539 -59.15 44.05 56.49
N GLN A 540 -59.95 43.00 56.50
CA GLN A 540 -61.11 42.85 57.39
C GLN A 540 -60.75 41.78 58.43
N VAL A 541 -60.92 42.11 59.70
CA VAL A 541 -60.56 41.30 60.86
C VAL A 541 -61.69 41.43 61.86
N LEU A 542 -61.92 40.40 62.67
CA LEU A 542 -62.89 40.45 63.76
C LEU A 542 -62.36 41.29 64.93
N GLU A 543 -63.26 41.76 65.78
CA GLU A 543 -62.88 42.42 67.03
C GLU A 543 -62.17 41.40 67.94
N ASP A 544 -61.08 41.83 68.59
CA ASP A 544 -60.14 41.00 69.37
C ASP A 544 -59.39 39.87 68.61
N ASP A 545 -59.37 39.89 67.27
CA ASP A 545 -58.66 38.90 66.41
C ASP A 545 -57.40 39.47 65.73
N VAL A 546 -56.49 38.60 65.26
CA VAL A 546 -55.13 38.98 64.80
C VAL A 546 -55.10 39.41 63.32
N ALA A 547 -54.64 40.63 63.08
CA ALA A 547 -54.57 41.24 61.76
C ALA A 547 -53.27 40.92 61.01
N THR A 548 -53.17 39.74 60.37
CA THR A 548 -52.01 39.41 59.51
C THR A 548 -52.00 40.26 58.24
N ILE A 549 -50.98 41.10 58.07
CA ILE A 549 -50.77 41.95 56.88
C ILE A 549 -49.68 41.31 56.00
N PRO A 550 -50.02 40.65 54.87
CA PRO A 550 -49.01 40.02 54.02
C PRO A 550 -48.17 41.07 53.30
N LEU A 551 -46.84 40.89 53.30
CA LEU A 551 -45.88 41.77 52.66
C LEU A 551 -45.49 41.20 51.28
N LEU A 552 -46.11 41.71 50.21
CA LEU A 552 -45.86 41.29 48.84
C LEU A 552 -44.87 42.25 48.17
N VAL A 553 -43.59 42.17 48.54
CA VAL A 553 -42.50 42.99 47.98
C VAL A 553 -41.53 42.13 47.16
N SER A 554 -40.97 42.68 46.09
CA SER A 554 -39.92 42.04 45.29
C SER A 554 -38.79 43.02 44.95
N ALA A 555 -37.57 42.51 44.85
CA ALA A 555 -36.36 43.29 44.60
C ALA A 555 -35.29 42.45 43.87
N ASN A 556 -34.28 43.09 43.27
CA ASN A 556 -33.02 42.43 42.92
C ASN A 556 -31.84 43.39 43.12
N PRO A 557 -30.95 43.19 44.12
CA PRO A 557 -30.89 42.05 45.07
C PRO A 557 -32.17 41.83 45.88
N GLU A 558 -32.39 40.59 46.35
CA GLU A 558 -33.64 40.14 46.98
C GLU A 558 -33.79 40.59 48.45
N GLU A 559 -32.80 41.30 48.98
CA GLU A 559 -32.71 41.82 50.34
C GLU A 559 -33.58 43.09 50.53
N VAL A 560 -34.51 43.07 51.49
CA VAL A 560 -35.47 44.17 51.73
C VAL A 560 -35.73 44.33 53.23
N SER A 561 -35.57 45.56 53.75
CA SER A 561 -36.02 45.95 55.09
C SER A 561 -37.32 46.76 55.04
N CYS A 562 -38.16 46.66 56.07
CA CYS A 562 -39.46 47.32 56.14
C CYS A 562 -39.73 47.88 57.55
N ILE A 563 -40.48 48.99 57.64
CA ILE A 563 -40.77 49.70 58.89
C ILE A 563 -42.27 49.93 59.00
N TRP A 564 -42.88 49.50 60.10
CA TRP A 564 -44.32 49.67 60.36
C TRP A 564 -44.62 51.01 61.06
N LEU A 565 -45.60 51.74 60.54
CA LEU A 565 -46.02 53.05 61.05
C LEU A 565 -47.55 53.11 61.19
N HIS A 566 -48.06 53.22 62.42
CA HIS A 566 -49.48 53.49 62.67
C HIS A 566 -49.67 54.98 62.96
N ARG A 567 -50.48 55.67 62.13
CA ARG A 567 -50.76 57.12 62.24
C ARG A 567 -49.51 58.03 62.24
N ARG A 568 -48.38 57.54 61.70
CA ARG A 568 -47.03 58.15 61.71
C ARG A 568 -46.24 57.98 63.01
N GLU A 569 -46.73 57.23 63.97
CA GLU A 569 -45.94 56.74 65.11
C GLU A 569 -45.40 55.34 64.80
N LEU A 570 -44.21 55.03 65.29
CA LEU A 570 -43.54 53.73 65.06
C LEU A 570 -44.17 52.69 65.99
N VAL A 571 -44.64 51.58 65.42
CA VAL A 571 -45.38 50.55 66.19
C VAL A 571 -44.42 49.88 67.17
N ARG A 572 -44.89 49.57 68.38
CA ARG A 572 -44.13 48.81 69.38
C ARG A 572 -44.56 47.36 69.30
N ASP A 573 -43.61 46.51 68.93
CA ASP A 573 -43.87 45.14 68.55
C ASP A 573 -43.11 44.18 69.48
N SER A 574 -43.76 43.05 69.80
CA SER A 574 -43.09 41.88 70.39
C SER A 574 -41.96 41.41 69.47
N PRO A 575 -40.87 40.85 70.02
CA PRO A 575 -39.73 40.44 69.21
C PRO A 575 -40.13 39.38 68.18
N ASN A 576 -39.53 39.42 67.00
CA ASN A 576 -39.57 38.37 66.00
C ASN A 576 -38.13 37.95 65.68
N VAL A 577 -37.72 36.80 66.22
CA VAL A 577 -36.34 36.29 66.09
C VAL A 577 -36.23 35.40 64.85
N HIS A 578 -35.16 35.56 64.09
CA HIS A 578 -34.83 34.67 62.97
C HIS A 578 -33.31 34.42 62.89
N PRO A 579 -32.85 33.24 62.44
CA PRO A 579 -31.43 32.99 62.23
C PRO A 579 -30.90 33.82 61.06
N GLN A 580 -29.71 34.40 61.20
CA GLN A 580 -29.04 35.08 60.08
C GLN A 580 -28.60 34.09 59.00
N LYS A 581 -28.34 32.84 59.39
CA LYS A 581 -27.91 31.73 58.53
C LYS A 581 -28.34 30.41 59.15
N ASP A 582 -29.06 29.58 58.40
CA ASP A 582 -29.47 28.24 58.81
C ASP A 582 -29.50 27.30 57.58
N PRO A 583 -28.87 26.11 57.63
CA PRO A 583 -27.93 25.64 58.65
C PRO A 583 -26.61 26.41 58.65
N VAL A 584 -25.96 26.50 59.81
CA VAL A 584 -24.58 26.99 59.92
C VAL A 584 -23.62 25.84 59.58
N LEU A 585 -22.87 26.02 58.49
CA LEU A 585 -21.88 25.07 57.98
C LEU A 585 -20.47 25.53 58.37
N VAL A 586 -19.73 24.70 59.10
CA VAL A 586 -18.37 24.99 59.64
C VAL A 586 -17.55 23.70 59.64
N ASN A 587 -16.25 23.74 59.33
CA ASN A 587 -15.43 22.52 59.31
C ASN A 587 -15.00 22.09 60.72
N LEU A 588 -14.72 20.79 60.88
CA LEU A 588 -14.20 20.23 62.14
C LEU A 588 -12.89 20.94 62.58
N GLY A 589 -12.95 21.59 63.75
CA GLY A 589 -11.85 22.37 64.34
C GLY A 589 -11.87 23.88 64.07
N GLU A 590 -12.80 24.39 63.25
CA GLU A 590 -13.01 25.83 63.05
C GLU A 590 -13.91 26.45 64.15
N THR A 591 -14.01 27.78 64.19
CA THR A 591 -14.99 28.50 65.04
C THR A 591 -16.32 28.60 64.32
N ALA A 592 -17.43 28.38 65.04
CA ALA A 592 -18.78 28.58 64.55
C ALA A 592 -19.48 29.72 65.31
N ASP A 593 -19.87 30.77 64.58
CA ASP A 593 -20.72 31.85 65.10
C ASP A 593 -22.17 31.58 64.72
N LEU A 594 -23.02 31.36 65.73
CA LEU A 594 -24.46 31.21 65.59
C LEU A 594 -25.10 32.58 65.86
N ILE A 595 -25.75 33.16 64.86
CA ILE A 595 -26.28 34.53 64.92
C ILE A 595 -27.79 34.50 64.69
N CYS A 596 -28.54 35.07 65.64
CA CYS A 596 -29.97 35.34 65.49
C CYS A 596 -30.23 36.84 65.51
N VAL A 597 -30.93 37.34 64.50
CA VAL A 597 -31.38 38.73 64.39
C VAL A 597 -32.80 38.83 64.95
N VAL A 598 -33.16 39.98 65.52
CA VAL A 598 -34.52 40.22 66.03
C VAL A 598 -35.14 41.51 65.49
N ASP A 599 -36.28 41.40 64.83
CA ASP A 599 -37.15 42.54 64.58
C ASP A 599 -37.90 42.85 65.89
N ALA A 600 -37.57 43.94 66.58
CA ALA A 600 -38.21 44.31 67.85
C ALA A 600 -38.26 45.83 68.07
N ASN A 601 -39.30 46.33 68.74
CA ASN A 601 -39.33 47.72 69.20
C ASN A 601 -39.94 47.86 70.61
N PRO A 602 -39.13 48.16 71.66
CA PRO A 602 -37.70 48.48 71.61
C PRO A 602 -36.81 47.23 71.50
N ILE A 603 -35.55 47.46 71.17
CA ILE A 603 -34.44 46.51 71.40
C ILE A 603 -33.82 46.84 72.77
N LYS A 604 -33.44 45.81 73.54
CA LYS A 604 -32.74 45.95 74.84
C LYS A 604 -31.38 45.27 74.77
N SER A 605 -30.45 45.67 75.64
CA SER A 605 -29.07 45.16 75.69
C SER A 605 -28.88 43.82 76.43
N ASP A 606 -29.97 43.16 76.79
CA ASP A 606 -30.01 41.95 77.63
C ASP A 606 -31.12 40.98 77.20
N MET A 607 -31.60 41.07 75.95
CA MET A 607 -32.82 40.37 75.53
C MET A 607 -32.63 38.94 75.01
N PHE A 608 -31.42 38.54 74.58
CA PHE A 608 -31.18 37.22 73.98
C PHE A 608 -30.68 36.16 74.97
N THR A 609 -31.27 34.97 74.92
CA THR A 609 -30.76 33.76 75.60
C THR A 609 -30.76 32.56 74.67
N TRP A 610 -29.67 31.78 74.70
CA TRP A 610 -29.47 30.58 73.88
C TRP A 610 -29.65 29.29 74.68
N THR A 611 -30.09 28.25 73.98
CA THR A 611 -30.29 26.89 74.50
C THR A 611 -29.82 25.87 73.46
N PHE A 612 -29.10 24.83 73.89
CA PHE A 612 -28.76 23.70 73.03
C PHE A 612 -29.83 22.61 73.17
N LEU A 613 -30.31 22.10 72.04
CA LEU A 613 -31.38 21.09 71.95
C LEU A 613 -30.89 19.74 71.36
N GLY A 614 -29.58 19.53 71.30
CA GLY A 614 -28.98 18.25 70.89
C GLY A 614 -28.90 17.21 72.02
N GLU A 615 -28.51 15.98 71.67
CA GLU A 615 -28.55 14.83 72.59
C GLU A 615 -27.41 14.78 73.63
N THR A 616 -26.38 15.61 73.51
CA THR A 616 -25.19 15.63 74.37
C THR A 616 -25.09 16.91 75.20
N GLU A 617 -24.99 16.79 76.53
CA GLU A 617 -24.77 17.94 77.41
C GLU A 617 -23.33 18.48 77.28
N TRP A 618 -23.20 19.81 77.14
CA TRP A 618 -21.95 20.58 77.21
C TRP A 618 -22.27 22.02 77.65
N GLU A 619 -21.28 22.75 78.17
CA GLU A 619 -21.45 24.13 78.66
C GLU A 619 -21.20 25.15 77.55
N MET A 620 -22.14 26.07 77.31
CA MET A 620 -21.98 27.18 76.35
C MET A 620 -21.09 28.27 76.96
N GLU A 621 -19.94 28.54 76.33
CA GLU A 621 -18.88 29.38 76.91
C GLU A 621 -19.09 30.89 76.71
N GLU A 622 -19.63 31.34 75.57
CA GLU A 622 -19.75 32.77 75.24
C GLU A 622 -21.04 33.11 74.46
N ASN A 623 -21.88 33.97 75.05
CA ASN A 623 -23.10 34.55 74.47
C ASN A 623 -23.02 36.08 74.58
N THR A 624 -23.11 36.77 73.45
CA THR A 624 -23.06 38.23 73.35
C THR A 624 -24.27 38.79 72.60
N GLN A 625 -24.50 40.09 72.71
CA GLN A 625 -25.48 40.81 71.88
C GLN A 625 -24.79 41.99 71.20
N GLU A 626 -24.87 42.04 69.87
CA GLU A 626 -24.40 43.14 69.03
C GLU A 626 -25.60 43.76 68.32
N ASP A 627 -25.93 45.01 68.69
CA ASP A 627 -27.10 45.76 68.24
C ASP A 627 -28.41 44.94 68.23
N GLU A 628 -28.89 44.58 67.03
CA GLU A 628 -30.16 43.88 66.78
C GLU A 628 -30.00 42.35 66.73
N SER A 629 -28.83 41.82 67.15
CA SER A 629 -28.48 40.40 67.03
C SER A 629 -27.88 39.81 68.30
N GLY A 630 -28.29 38.58 68.63
CA GLY A 630 -27.66 37.73 69.64
C GLY A 630 -26.70 36.75 68.96
N VAL A 631 -25.52 36.58 69.54
CA VAL A 631 -24.42 35.78 68.97
C VAL A 631 -23.95 34.75 70.00
N LEU A 632 -23.85 33.49 69.59
CA LEU A 632 -23.26 32.39 70.34
C LEU A 632 -22.06 31.85 69.56
N THR A 633 -20.86 32.05 70.10
CA THR A 633 -19.62 31.62 69.47
C THR A 633 -19.15 30.28 70.05
N ILE A 634 -18.81 29.35 69.16
CA ILE A 634 -18.37 27.99 69.51
C ILE A 634 -16.98 27.78 68.92
N TYR A 635 -15.96 27.81 69.75
CA TYR A 635 -14.58 27.56 69.34
C TYR A 635 -14.32 26.07 69.07
N ASN A 636 -13.45 25.76 68.11
CA ASN A 636 -12.93 24.41 67.85
C ASN A 636 -14.03 23.34 67.66
N ALA A 637 -14.91 23.55 66.69
CA ALA A 637 -16.13 22.79 66.48
C ALA A 637 -15.89 21.27 66.34
N THR A 638 -16.53 20.48 67.21
CA THR A 638 -16.44 19.01 67.22
C THR A 638 -17.73 18.36 66.69
N ARG A 639 -17.68 17.06 66.34
CA ARG A 639 -18.89 16.31 65.93
C ARG A 639 -20.01 16.32 66.99
N ALA A 640 -19.71 16.58 68.27
CA ALA A 640 -20.69 16.68 69.36
C ALA A 640 -21.35 18.07 69.47
N HIS A 641 -20.79 19.11 68.83
CA HIS A 641 -21.44 20.43 68.77
C HIS A 641 -22.45 20.49 67.61
N ALA A 642 -22.45 19.50 66.71
CA ALA A 642 -23.47 19.41 65.66
C ALA A 642 -24.84 19.09 66.29
N GLY A 643 -25.83 19.94 66.02
CA GLY A 643 -27.12 19.86 66.69
C GLY A 643 -28.01 21.08 66.41
N LEU A 644 -29.16 21.11 67.08
CA LEU A 644 -30.10 22.23 67.00
C LEU A 644 -29.89 23.16 68.20
N TYR A 645 -29.80 24.46 67.92
CA TYR A 645 -29.63 25.53 68.90
C TYR A 645 -30.85 26.44 68.84
N GLN A 646 -31.51 26.69 69.96
CA GLN A 646 -32.63 27.62 70.04
C GLN A 646 -32.19 28.93 70.70
N CYS A 647 -32.23 30.00 69.91
CA CYS A 647 -32.12 31.37 70.38
C CYS A 647 -33.51 31.89 70.75
N THR A 648 -33.63 32.56 71.88
CA THR A 648 -34.89 33.14 72.37
C THR A 648 -34.66 34.60 72.71
N ALA A 649 -35.64 35.47 72.46
CA ALA A 649 -35.51 36.89 72.79
C ALA A 649 -36.80 37.49 73.39
N ASP A 650 -36.62 38.37 74.39
CA ASP A 650 -37.70 39.04 75.12
C ASP A 650 -37.43 40.55 75.30
N ASN A 651 -38.17 41.40 74.58
CA ASN A 651 -38.12 42.86 74.80
C ASN A 651 -39.10 43.36 75.89
N GLY A 652 -39.78 42.46 76.61
CA GLY A 652 -40.80 42.77 77.60
C GLY A 652 -42.19 43.11 77.03
N ILE A 653 -42.40 42.92 75.72
CA ILE A 653 -43.71 42.92 75.06
C ILE A 653 -44.04 41.46 74.71
N PRO A 654 -44.95 40.79 75.45
CA PRO A 654 -45.27 39.39 75.19
C PRO A 654 -45.93 39.16 73.82
N PRO A 655 -45.71 37.99 73.18
CA PRO A 655 -44.87 36.89 73.64
C PRO A 655 -43.37 37.12 73.34
N PRO A 656 -42.46 36.51 74.12
CA PRO A 656 -41.08 36.35 73.67
C PRO A 656 -41.03 35.43 72.45
N ALA A 657 -40.13 35.70 71.51
CA ALA A 657 -39.93 34.87 70.32
C ALA A 657 -38.77 33.89 70.49
N SER A 658 -38.76 32.86 69.65
CA SER A 658 -37.74 31.82 69.67
C SER A 658 -37.56 31.24 68.28
N ALA A 659 -36.33 31.19 67.80
CA ALA A 659 -35.96 30.55 66.55
C ALA A 659 -34.94 29.42 66.80
N SER A 660 -34.77 28.55 65.82
CA SER A 660 -33.79 27.46 65.90
C SER A 660 -32.79 27.55 64.76
N VAL A 661 -31.55 27.13 65.02
CA VAL A 661 -30.40 27.12 64.10
C VAL A 661 -29.77 25.74 64.15
N GLN A 662 -29.56 25.10 63.01
CA GLN A 662 -28.86 23.83 62.94
C GLN A 662 -27.37 24.05 62.66
N LEU A 663 -26.51 23.68 63.62
CA LEU A 663 -25.07 23.63 63.40
C LEU A 663 -24.71 22.28 62.76
N VAL A 664 -24.07 22.33 61.58
CA VAL A 664 -23.61 21.17 60.82
C VAL A 664 -22.10 21.24 60.68
N VAL A 665 -21.41 20.43 61.50
CA VAL A 665 -19.94 20.33 61.47
C VAL A 665 -19.52 19.44 60.31
N GLN A 666 -18.88 20.05 59.31
CA GLN A 666 -18.42 19.42 58.08
C GLN A 666 -17.10 18.67 58.27
N PHE A 667 -16.96 17.54 57.58
CA PHE A 667 -15.74 16.74 57.59
C PHE A 667 -15.56 15.95 56.28
N LYS A 668 -14.28 15.74 55.92
CA LYS A 668 -13.86 14.93 54.77
C LYS A 668 -14.31 13.46 54.91
N PRO A 669 -14.41 12.67 53.82
CA PRO A 669 -14.98 11.33 53.89
C PRO A 669 -14.08 10.31 54.61
N GLU A 670 -14.69 9.46 55.42
CA GLU A 670 -14.07 8.33 56.12
C GLU A 670 -14.66 7.00 55.59
N LEU A 671 -13.81 6.11 55.06
CA LEU A 671 -14.23 4.83 54.48
C LEU A 671 -14.62 3.82 55.58
N GLN A 672 -15.82 3.27 55.54
CA GLN A 672 -16.29 2.28 56.51
C GLN A 672 -15.74 0.88 56.18
N LYS A 673 -14.55 0.56 56.71
CA LYS A 673 -13.84 -0.72 56.56
C LYS A 673 -14.63 -1.86 57.24
N GLY A 674 -15.07 -2.87 56.48
CA GLY A 674 -15.99 -3.93 56.94
C GLY A 674 -15.76 -5.34 56.37
N ALA A 675 -16.68 -6.27 56.64
CA ALA A 675 -16.57 -7.67 56.21
C ALA A 675 -16.84 -7.89 54.70
N GLN A 676 -17.69 -7.04 54.11
CA GLN A 676 -18.07 -7.03 52.69
C GLN A 676 -16.89 -6.86 51.71
N TRP A 677 -15.76 -6.35 52.20
CA TRP A 677 -14.57 -6.03 51.40
C TRP A 677 -13.71 -7.26 51.02
N ARG A 678 -14.03 -8.48 51.49
CA ARG A 678 -13.07 -9.62 51.52
C ARG A 678 -13.30 -10.80 50.57
N LYS A 679 -14.43 -10.87 49.84
CA LYS A 679 -14.65 -11.82 48.72
C LYS A 679 -15.97 -11.59 48.02
N VAL A 680 -15.93 -11.59 46.68
CA VAL A 680 -17.11 -11.83 45.83
C VAL A 680 -16.81 -13.02 44.93
N ALA A 681 -17.69 -14.03 44.95
CA ALA A 681 -17.57 -15.23 44.13
C ALA A 681 -18.54 -15.15 42.94
N SER A 682 -18.02 -15.29 41.73
CA SER A 682 -18.81 -15.31 40.49
C SER A 682 -18.46 -16.57 39.69
N ARG A 683 -19.39 -17.09 38.88
CA ARG A 683 -19.26 -18.42 38.23
C ARG A 683 -18.25 -18.45 37.08
N GLY A 684 -17.82 -17.28 36.58
CA GLY A 684 -16.81 -17.20 35.50
C GLY A 684 -17.29 -17.80 34.17
N ASP A 685 -18.60 -17.90 33.97
CA ASP A 685 -19.23 -18.46 32.75
C ASP A 685 -19.40 -17.44 31.61
N GLY A 686 -18.95 -16.20 31.83
CA GLY A 686 -19.10 -15.07 30.91
C GLY A 686 -20.43 -14.33 31.01
N THR A 687 -21.40 -14.86 31.76
CA THR A 687 -22.73 -14.24 31.96
C THR A 687 -22.96 -13.73 33.37
N THR A 688 -22.37 -14.35 34.40
CA THR A 688 -22.47 -13.85 35.78
C THR A 688 -21.59 -12.62 36.00
N THR A 689 -22.19 -11.59 36.60
CA THR A 689 -21.50 -10.38 37.06
C THR A 689 -20.87 -10.57 38.44
N ALA A 690 -20.16 -9.55 38.91
CA ALA A 690 -19.83 -9.34 40.33
C ALA A 690 -20.01 -7.86 40.68
N GLU A 691 -20.71 -7.56 41.77
CA GLU A 691 -20.89 -6.19 42.26
C GLU A 691 -19.83 -5.88 43.34
N LEU A 692 -19.18 -4.73 43.22
CA LEU A 692 -18.34 -4.12 44.27
C LEU A 692 -19.14 -3.01 44.92
N THR A 693 -19.17 -2.96 46.25
CA THR A 693 -19.89 -1.93 47.02
C THR A 693 -18.92 -1.20 47.94
N CYS A 694 -18.92 0.13 47.91
CA CYS A 694 -18.15 0.98 48.82
C CYS A 694 -19.10 1.78 49.73
N GLN A 695 -18.68 2.05 50.97
CA GLN A 695 -19.42 2.87 51.92
C GLN A 695 -18.46 3.84 52.60
N ALA A 696 -18.85 5.11 52.65
CA ALA A 696 -18.08 6.20 53.22
C ALA A 696 -19.03 7.17 53.92
N GLU A 697 -18.54 7.80 54.99
CA GLU A 697 -19.28 8.76 55.79
C GLU A 697 -18.57 10.12 55.73
N GLY A 698 -19.31 11.17 55.40
CA GLY A 698 -18.77 12.52 55.25
C GLY A 698 -19.90 13.53 55.05
N ILE A 699 -19.63 14.78 55.44
CA ILE A 699 -20.58 15.90 55.32
C ILE A 699 -19.81 17.08 54.74
N PRO A 700 -20.16 17.61 53.54
CA PRO A 700 -21.29 17.26 52.66
C PRO A 700 -21.22 15.82 52.09
N PRO A 701 -22.29 15.35 51.40
CA PRO A 701 -22.37 14.03 50.80
C PRO A 701 -21.17 13.65 49.92
N VAL A 702 -20.94 12.35 49.78
CA VAL A 702 -19.70 11.77 49.27
C VAL A 702 -19.85 11.20 47.86
N ASP A 703 -18.93 11.58 46.97
CA ASP A 703 -18.75 11.00 45.63
C ASP A 703 -17.67 9.90 45.66
N PHE A 704 -17.78 8.90 44.78
CA PHE A 704 -16.84 7.78 44.70
C PHE A 704 -16.06 7.77 43.37
N ILE A 705 -14.73 7.73 43.45
CA ILE A 705 -13.83 7.48 42.32
C ILE A 705 -13.31 6.04 42.39
N TRP A 706 -13.39 5.35 41.26
CA TRP A 706 -12.90 3.98 41.07
C TRP A 706 -11.68 3.95 40.16
N GLU A 707 -10.69 3.13 40.53
CA GLU A 707 -9.45 2.95 39.78
C GLU A 707 -9.13 1.47 39.56
N LYS A 708 -8.40 1.18 38.47
CA LYS A 708 -7.98 -0.17 38.12
C LYS A 708 -6.50 -0.18 37.74
N LYS A 709 -5.66 -0.78 38.60
CA LYS A 709 -4.19 -0.83 38.47
C LYS A 709 -3.52 0.56 38.33
N GLY A 710 -4.00 1.56 39.07
CA GLY A 710 -3.46 2.92 39.03
C GLY A 710 -3.84 3.71 37.76
N LEU A 711 -4.91 3.30 37.07
CA LEU A 711 -5.54 4.08 36.01
C LEU A 711 -6.97 4.46 36.44
N LEU A 712 -7.27 5.75 36.34
CA LEU A 712 -8.58 6.35 36.64
C LEU A 712 -9.61 5.87 35.60
N MET A 713 -10.75 5.36 36.06
CA MET A 713 -11.76 4.76 35.18
C MET A 713 -12.62 5.85 34.52
N ASP A 714 -12.41 6.10 33.23
CA ASP A 714 -13.23 7.03 32.44
C ASP A 714 -14.61 6.42 32.11
N PHE A 715 -15.64 6.89 32.80
CA PHE A 715 -17.04 6.50 32.61
C PHE A 715 -17.66 6.97 31.27
N ALA A 716 -16.98 7.83 30.51
CA ALA A 716 -17.39 8.28 29.18
C ALA A 716 -16.59 7.64 28.02
N ASN A 717 -15.45 6.98 28.28
CA ASN A 717 -14.66 6.28 27.25
C ASN A 717 -13.81 5.10 27.77
N PRO A 718 -14.42 4.01 28.31
CA PRO A 718 -13.70 2.89 28.91
C PRO A 718 -12.98 1.98 27.88
N ARG A 719 -11.87 2.46 27.31
CA ARG A 719 -11.05 1.72 26.33
C ARG A 719 -10.14 0.70 27.00
N TYR A 720 -10.58 -0.56 27.05
CA TYR A 720 -9.76 -1.67 27.54
C TYR A 720 -9.43 -2.69 26.45
N ARG A 721 -8.14 -3.02 26.32
CA ARG A 721 -7.61 -4.11 25.49
C ARG A 721 -7.06 -5.18 26.41
N TRP A 722 -7.55 -6.41 26.29
CA TRP A 722 -6.92 -7.58 26.90
C TRP A 722 -5.76 -8.04 26.02
N ASP A 723 -4.71 -8.58 26.61
CA ASP A 723 -3.75 -9.34 25.82
C ASP A 723 -4.39 -10.68 25.41
N HIS A 724 -4.42 -10.90 24.09
CA HIS A 724 -4.81 -12.15 23.42
C HIS A 724 -6.32 -12.44 23.29
N SER A 725 -7.14 -11.46 22.89
CA SER A 725 -8.49 -11.71 22.34
C SER A 725 -8.72 -11.03 20.96
N PRO A 726 -9.58 -11.58 20.07
CA PRO A 726 -9.67 -11.17 18.66
C PRO A 726 -10.87 -10.27 18.30
N GLY A 727 -11.60 -9.68 19.26
CA GLY A 727 -12.79 -8.87 18.96
C GLY A 727 -13.29 -8.00 20.12
N PHE A 728 -14.08 -6.98 19.77
CA PHE A 728 -14.79 -6.11 20.72
C PHE A 728 -16.16 -6.71 21.07
N LEU A 729 -16.66 -6.45 22.28
CA LEU A 729 -18.03 -6.75 22.69
C LEU A 729 -18.66 -5.49 23.31
N TYR A 730 -19.97 -5.30 23.12
CA TYR A 730 -20.70 -4.08 23.47
C TYR A 730 -21.67 -4.32 24.65
N ALA A 731 -21.78 -3.33 25.54
CA ALA A 731 -22.87 -3.15 26.51
C ALA A 731 -22.87 -1.71 27.03
N ASP A 732 -24.06 -1.10 27.20
CA ASP A 732 -24.22 0.31 27.61
C ASP A 732 -24.79 0.42 29.03
N VAL A 733 -24.22 1.28 29.89
CA VAL A 733 -24.78 1.67 31.22
C VAL A 733 -24.40 3.13 31.55
N ILE A 734 -25.25 3.83 32.31
CA ILE A 734 -25.21 5.26 32.69
C ILE A 734 -25.75 5.37 34.15
N PRO A 735 -25.36 6.33 35.04
CA PRO A 735 -24.37 7.42 34.97
C PRO A 735 -23.26 7.33 36.05
N LEU A 736 -22.50 8.43 36.23
CA LEU A 736 -21.52 8.68 37.30
C LEU A 736 -22.14 8.71 38.72
N GLY A 737 -21.29 8.49 39.74
CA GLY A 737 -21.60 8.74 41.16
C GLY A 737 -22.02 7.53 41.99
N THR A 738 -22.04 6.31 41.43
CA THR A 738 -22.57 5.14 42.15
C THR A 738 -21.60 4.56 43.18
N ALA A 739 -22.11 4.37 44.40
CA ALA A 739 -21.43 3.67 45.49
C ALA A 739 -21.20 2.17 45.22
N SER A 740 -21.84 1.61 44.18
CA SER A 740 -21.55 0.27 43.68
C SER A 740 -21.21 0.25 42.19
N PHE A 741 -20.48 -0.81 41.78
CA PHE A 741 -20.05 -1.03 40.40
C PHE A 741 -20.14 -2.51 40.03
N THR A 742 -20.78 -2.80 38.89
CA THR A 742 -21.08 -4.16 38.42
C THR A 742 -20.12 -4.57 37.29
N ILE A 743 -19.25 -5.53 37.57
CA ILE A 743 -18.25 -6.03 36.62
C ILE A 743 -18.81 -7.22 35.83
N THR A 744 -18.75 -7.13 34.49
CA THR A 744 -19.06 -8.19 33.53
C THR A 744 -17.79 -8.89 33.03
N GLY A 745 -17.93 -10.04 32.37
CA GLY A 745 -16.85 -10.66 31.59
C GLY A 745 -15.67 -11.22 32.40
N LEU A 746 -15.88 -11.57 33.66
CA LEU A 746 -14.87 -12.22 34.50
C LEU A 746 -14.53 -13.62 33.95
N GLN A 747 -13.23 -13.90 33.77
CA GLN A 747 -12.75 -15.24 33.43
C GLN A 747 -12.77 -16.16 34.66
N PRO A 748 -12.88 -17.49 34.51
CA PRO A 748 -12.82 -18.45 35.63
C PRO A 748 -11.39 -18.58 36.20
N ALA A 749 -11.27 -18.98 37.47
CA ALA A 749 -10.01 -19.13 38.20
C ALA A 749 -9.06 -17.91 38.15
N THR A 750 -9.58 -16.69 37.98
CA THR A 750 -8.77 -15.47 37.82
C THR A 750 -9.00 -14.48 38.96
N THR A 751 -7.92 -13.81 39.39
CA THR A 751 -7.95 -12.82 40.49
C THR A 751 -7.84 -11.39 39.96
N TYR A 752 -8.68 -10.49 40.48
CA TYR A 752 -8.72 -9.08 40.11
C TYR A 752 -8.65 -8.17 41.34
N ASN A 753 -7.91 -7.06 41.19
CA ASN A 753 -7.62 -6.08 42.24
C ASN A 753 -8.18 -4.70 41.82
N PHE A 754 -8.81 -3.99 42.75
CA PHE A 754 -9.42 -2.67 42.53
C PHE A 754 -9.13 -1.72 43.70
N SER A 755 -9.01 -0.42 43.41
CA SER A 755 -8.85 0.66 44.38
C SER A 755 -10.01 1.66 44.27
N VAL A 756 -10.37 2.27 45.40
CA VAL A 756 -11.48 3.23 45.53
C VAL A 756 -11.07 4.36 46.49
N ASN A 757 -11.53 5.57 46.18
CA ASN A 757 -11.37 6.78 46.99
C ASN A 757 -12.73 7.51 47.04
N ALA A 758 -13.12 8.00 48.21
CA ALA A 758 -14.31 8.84 48.39
C ALA A 758 -13.90 10.31 48.58
N LEU A 759 -14.64 11.24 47.99
CA LEU A 759 -14.37 12.67 48.07
C LEU A 759 -15.64 13.47 48.38
N ASN A 760 -15.49 14.60 49.06
CA ASN A 760 -16.52 15.64 49.16
C ASN A 760 -15.87 17.02 49.08
N ALA A 761 -16.66 18.09 49.22
CA ALA A 761 -16.17 19.47 49.14
C ALA A 761 -15.14 19.86 50.23
N VAL A 762 -15.01 19.08 51.31
CA VAL A 762 -14.06 19.30 52.42
C VAL A 762 -12.73 18.59 52.15
N GLY A 763 -12.70 17.55 51.31
CA GLY A 763 -11.49 16.88 50.87
C GLY A 763 -11.68 15.42 50.46
N GLU A 764 -10.55 14.74 50.26
CA GLU A 764 -10.49 13.33 49.91
C GLU A 764 -10.31 12.43 51.14
N SER A 765 -10.83 11.21 51.04
CA SER A 765 -10.54 10.12 51.97
C SER A 765 -9.10 9.61 51.82
N ALA A 766 -8.63 8.82 52.79
CA ALA A 766 -7.48 7.96 52.53
C ALA A 766 -7.91 6.81 51.60
N TYR A 767 -7.14 6.56 50.54
CA TYR A 767 -7.30 5.37 49.69
C TYR A 767 -7.42 4.10 50.53
N ALA A 768 -8.21 3.12 50.06
CA ALA A 768 -8.55 1.93 50.83
C ALA A 768 -7.35 1.06 51.32
N ASP A 769 -6.14 1.26 50.78
CA ASP A 769 -4.99 0.40 51.04
C ASP A 769 -4.21 0.73 52.34
N ASP A 770 -4.68 0.14 53.44
CA ASP A 770 -3.78 -0.63 54.32
C ASP A 770 -3.70 -2.09 53.81
N ASN A 771 -3.37 -2.26 52.53
CA ASN A 771 -3.30 -3.57 51.84
C ASN A 771 -4.65 -4.34 51.83
N ALA A 772 -5.77 -3.63 51.65
CA ALA A 772 -7.15 -4.11 51.75
C ALA A 772 -7.83 -4.23 50.37
N VAL A 773 -7.07 -4.71 49.39
CA VAL A 773 -7.50 -4.94 48.00
C VAL A 773 -8.86 -5.64 47.90
N LEU A 774 -9.82 -5.00 47.23
CA LEU A 774 -11.06 -5.66 46.79
C LEU A 774 -10.71 -6.78 45.79
N THR A 775 -10.73 -8.01 46.29
CA THR A 775 -10.20 -9.19 45.61
C THR A 775 -11.34 -10.09 45.13
N ILE A 776 -11.59 -10.12 43.83
CA ILE A 776 -12.54 -11.05 43.20
C ILE A 776 -11.80 -12.35 42.88
N THR A 777 -12.41 -13.51 43.13
CA THR A 777 -11.90 -14.83 42.70
C THR A 777 -13.06 -15.66 42.16
N THR A 778 -12.93 -16.10 40.91
CA THR A 778 -13.95 -16.89 40.20
C THR A 778 -13.72 -18.40 40.36
N ALA A 779 -14.82 -19.15 40.42
CA ALA A 779 -14.78 -20.61 40.63
C ALA A 779 -14.50 -21.40 39.34
N GLU A 780 -14.06 -22.65 39.49
CA GLU A 780 -13.96 -23.60 38.36
C GLU A 780 -15.33 -24.21 38.01
N LYS A 781 -15.49 -24.60 36.73
CA LYS A 781 -16.76 -25.04 36.16
C LYS A 781 -16.94 -26.58 36.28
N PRO A 782 -17.99 -27.08 36.94
CA PRO A 782 -18.31 -28.52 36.95
C PRO A 782 -18.67 -29.05 35.56
N LYS A 783 -18.37 -30.33 35.30
CA LYS A 783 -18.85 -31.07 34.14
C LYS A 783 -20.30 -31.50 34.32
N ALA A 784 -21.02 -31.75 33.22
CA ALA A 784 -22.43 -32.17 33.23
C ALA A 784 -22.69 -33.22 32.13
N GLU A 785 -23.34 -34.31 32.52
CA GLU A 785 -23.92 -35.44 31.75
C GLU A 785 -24.37 -36.46 32.83
N GLU A 786 -25.48 -37.19 32.76
CA GLU A 786 -26.62 -37.21 31.82
C GLU A 786 -27.86 -37.83 32.53
N SER A 787 -29.07 -37.77 31.94
CA SER A 787 -30.28 -38.46 32.45
C SER A 787 -30.62 -39.69 31.58
N PRO A 788 -31.52 -40.61 32.00
CA PRO A 788 -32.92 -40.50 31.51
C PRO A 788 -34.05 -41.16 32.37
N THR A 789 -35.29 -40.81 31.99
CA THR A 789 -36.58 -41.58 32.06
C THR A 789 -37.21 -42.02 33.39
N ASP A 790 -38.47 -41.61 33.58
CA ASP A 790 -39.48 -42.17 34.49
C ASP A 790 -40.09 -43.51 34.02
N ASP A 791 -40.63 -44.32 34.95
CA ASP A 791 -42.00 -44.87 34.82
C ASP A 791 -42.61 -45.33 36.18
N ASP A 792 -43.95 -45.42 36.21
CA ASP A 792 -44.88 -46.16 37.09
C ASP A 792 -44.91 -46.01 38.65
N SER A 793 -45.74 -45.05 39.08
CA SER A 793 -47.00 -45.20 39.88
C SER A 793 -47.11 -45.77 41.34
N VAL A 794 -47.77 -44.93 42.17
CA VAL A 794 -48.80 -45.20 43.22
C VAL A 794 -48.46 -45.57 44.69
N GLU A 795 -48.89 -44.61 45.55
CA GLU A 795 -49.26 -44.54 46.99
C GLU A 795 -49.09 -45.72 48.01
N PRO A 796 -48.67 -45.41 49.27
CA PRO A 796 -48.70 -46.31 50.43
C PRO A 796 -49.82 -46.00 51.46
N ARG A 797 -50.15 -46.98 52.35
CA ARG A 797 -50.82 -46.73 53.65
C ARG A 797 -50.34 -47.65 54.80
N ASP A 798 -50.24 -47.02 55.97
CA ASP A 798 -49.99 -47.42 57.38
C ASP A 798 -50.88 -48.55 57.97
N PRO A 799 -50.80 -48.96 59.29
CA PRO A 799 -49.84 -48.62 60.38
C PRO A 799 -49.39 -49.72 61.41
N GLY A 800 -48.25 -49.45 62.09
CA GLY A 800 -47.83 -49.64 63.51
C GLY A 800 -48.24 -50.81 64.48
N GLY A 801 -47.39 -51.12 65.50
CA GLY A 801 -47.62 -52.30 66.38
C GLY A 801 -46.95 -52.59 67.77
N LYS A 802 -46.34 -51.65 68.52
CA LYS A 802 -46.09 -51.69 70.02
C LYS A 802 -45.10 -52.68 70.73
N ALA A 803 -44.78 -52.32 72.00
CA ALA A 803 -44.13 -53.04 73.13
C ALA A 803 -42.58 -53.13 73.11
N THR A 804 -41.76 -53.01 74.19
CA THR A 804 -41.88 -52.77 75.68
C THR A 804 -40.43 -52.62 76.26
N ASP A 805 -40.05 -52.05 77.42
CA ASP A 805 -40.63 -51.23 78.52
C ASP A 805 -39.46 -50.66 79.42
N ARG A 806 -39.73 -49.78 80.41
CA ARG A 806 -38.85 -49.27 81.52
C ARG A 806 -37.61 -48.39 81.16
N GLU A 807 -37.17 -47.40 81.96
CA GLU A 807 -37.72 -46.70 83.15
C GLU A 807 -37.06 -45.30 83.33
N LYS A 808 -37.81 -44.29 83.82
CA LYS A 808 -37.35 -43.04 84.53
C LYS A 808 -36.50 -42.00 83.73
N ILE A 809 -36.53 -40.68 84.02
CA ILE A 809 -37.33 -39.85 84.97
C ILE A 809 -37.49 -38.40 84.41
N GLU A 810 -38.73 -37.88 84.49
CA GLU A 810 -39.19 -36.55 84.99
C GLU A 810 -38.44 -35.22 84.64
N GLU A 811 -39.09 -34.05 84.45
CA GLU A 811 -40.53 -33.68 84.57
C GLU A 811 -40.93 -32.43 83.72
N LYS A 812 -42.25 -32.28 83.47
CA LYS A 812 -43.12 -31.08 83.17
C LYS A 812 -42.48 -29.77 82.61
N GLY A 813 -43.13 -28.97 81.74
CA GLY A 813 -44.53 -28.85 81.28
C GLY A 813 -44.82 -27.35 80.97
N SER A 814 -45.94 -26.88 80.41
CA SER A 814 -47.11 -27.53 79.77
C SER A 814 -47.93 -26.49 78.95
N SER A 815 -48.79 -26.99 78.05
CA SER A 815 -50.11 -26.43 77.66
C SER A 815 -50.39 -24.91 77.57
N LEU A 816 -50.73 -24.47 76.36
CA LEU A 816 -52.08 -23.97 75.98
C LEU A 816 -52.92 -23.14 76.99
N SER A 817 -53.36 -21.97 76.49
CA SER A 817 -54.77 -21.48 76.47
C SER A 817 -55.29 -20.47 77.52
N VAL A 818 -56.40 -19.81 77.12
CA VAL A 818 -57.45 -19.15 77.94
C VAL A 818 -57.10 -17.80 78.60
N ILE A 819 -57.38 -16.72 77.83
CA ILE A 819 -58.47 -15.74 78.07
C ILE A 819 -58.44 -14.84 79.34
N SER A 820 -58.88 -13.59 79.13
CA SER A 820 -59.41 -12.60 80.09
C SER A 820 -58.42 -11.83 80.98
N ASN A 821 -58.67 -10.56 81.34
CA ASN A 821 -59.55 -9.52 80.78
C ASN A 821 -59.00 -8.14 81.25
N SER A 822 -58.75 -7.15 80.39
CA SER A 822 -59.66 -6.29 79.61
C SER A 822 -60.21 -5.07 80.37
N ASN A 823 -60.31 -3.94 79.66
CA ASN A 823 -61.30 -2.86 79.83
C ASN A 823 -61.21 -1.92 81.05
N LYS A 824 -60.31 -0.94 80.94
CA LYS A 824 -60.63 0.50 80.97
C LYS A 824 -59.90 1.13 79.77
N TYR A 825 -60.51 1.62 78.69
CA TYR A 825 -61.82 2.26 78.44
C TYR A 825 -61.94 3.69 78.99
N GLU A 826 -62.49 4.58 78.14
CA GLU A 826 -62.73 6.03 78.31
C GLU A 826 -61.47 6.95 78.30
N SER A 827 -61.50 8.16 77.72
CA SER A 827 -62.42 8.79 76.73
C SER A 827 -61.84 10.13 76.23
N GLY A 828 -62.24 10.61 75.04
CA GLY A 828 -61.81 11.90 74.47
C GLY A 828 -60.67 11.74 73.46
N GLU A 829 -60.83 11.86 72.14
CA GLU A 829 -61.87 12.46 71.30
C GLU A 829 -62.03 13.98 71.46
N LYS A 830 -61.49 14.74 70.50
CA LYS A 830 -62.16 15.87 69.80
C LYS A 830 -61.28 16.55 68.73
N ILE A 831 -61.89 16.85 67.57
CA ILE A 831 -61.70 18.06 66.72
C ILE A 831 -60.29 18.19 66.05
N ASN A 832 -60.05 18.02 64.74
CA ASN A 832 -60.65 18.63 63.50
C ASN A 832 -60.26 20.14 63.37
N THR A 833 -59.71 20.66 62.27
CA THR A 833 -60.41 20.96 60.99
C THR A 833 -59.49 21.38 59.83
N VAL A 834 -59.90 21.06 58.59
CA VAL A 834 -59.60 21.74 57.29
C VAL A 834 -58.13 21.66 56.80
N ALA A 835 -57.74 21.04 55.66
CA ALA A 835 -58.27 20.86 54.28
C ALA A 835 -57.97 22.07 53.34
N GLN A 836 -57.68 21.92 52.04
CA GLN A 836 -58.46 21.35 50.91
C GLN A 836 -57.54 21.18 49.66
N ARG A 837 -57.81 20.47 48.54
CA ARG A 837 -58.88 19.57 47.98
C ARG A 837 -58.35 18.94 46.64
N THR A 838 -58.88 17.90 45.96
CA THR A 838 -59.61 16.63 46.27
C THR A 838 -59.87 15.80 44.99
N LEU A 839 -59.84 14.45 45.11
CA LEU A 839 -60.70 13.40 44.46
C LEU A 839 -60.69 13.26 42.89
N LEU A 840 -60.76 12.08 42.25
CA LEU A 840 -61.57 10.83 42.37
C LEU A 840 -63.05 11.00 41.91
N GLU A 841 -63.71 10.10 41.16
CA GLU A 841 -63.41 8.71 40.75
C GLU A 841 -64.23 8.21 39.52
N SER A 842 -63.84 7.04 38.96
CA SER A 842 -64.72 5.94 38.46
C SER A 842 -65.16 5.78 36.98
N SER A 843 -65.03 4.52 36.51
CA SER A 843 -65.89 3.76 35.56
C SER A 843 -65.84 3.99 34.04
N THR A 844 -66.13 2.89 33.30
CA THR A 844 -66.17 2.76 31.84
C THR A 844 -67.57 2.35 31.36
N TYR A 845 -68.06 2.89 30.22
CA TYR A 845 -68.89 2.17 29.21
C TYR A 845 -69.32 3.06 28.03
N TYR A 846 -69.53 2.42 26.86
CA TYR A 846 -70.35 2.77 25.68
C TYR A 846 -70.27 4.15 24.97
N TYR A 847 -70.34 4.07 23.63
CA TYR A 847 -70.67 5.19 22.72
C TYR A 847 -72.08 5.75 22.94
N PRO A 848 -72.28 7.02 22.60
CA PRO A 848 -73.37 7.35 21.67
C PRO A 848 -72.93 8.18 20.45
N ILE A 849 -73.67 8.05 19.35
CA ILE A 849 -73.54 8.84 18.11
C ILE A 849 -74.68 9.88 18.06
N ARG A 850 -74.39 11.09 17.55
CA ARG A 850 -75.28 11.92 16.72
C ARG A 850 -74.48 13.11 16.17
N ASP A 851 -74.20 13.17 14.86
CA ASP A 851 -75.10 13.37 13.71
C ASP A 851 -75.25 14.86 13.37
N SER A 852 -74.67 15.28 12.24
CA SER A 852 -75.11 16.43 11.46
C SER A 852 -74.68 16.27 9.99
N THR A 853 -75.55 15.64 9.21
CA THR A 853 -75.78 15.89 7.76
C THR A 853 -74.61 15.77 6.76
N MET A 854 -74.72 14.78 5.85
CA MET A 854 -74.37 14.98 4.44
C MET A 854 -75.23 16.11 3.84
N PRO A 855 -74.79 16.72 2.72
CA PRO A 855 -75.57 16.52 1.50
C PRO A 855 -74.78 16.08 0.26
N LEU A 856 -75.42 15.21 -0.51
CA LEU A 856 -75.42 15.14 -1.98
C LEU A 856 -74.13 14.80 -2.76
N SER A 857 -74.15 13.60 -3.36
CA SER A 857 -73.62 13.38 -4.72
C SER A 857 -74.43 14.17 -5.76
N PRO A 858 -73.95 14.22 -7.02
CA PRO A 858 -74.63 13.35 -7.98
C PRO A 858 -73.69 12.47 -8.82
N HIS A 859 -74.07 11.20 -8.95
CA HIS A 859 -73.86 10.39 -10.15
C HIS A 859 -74.97 10.75 -11.18
N PRO A 860 -74.91 10.37 -12.47
CA PRO A 860 -74.11 9.32 -13.11
C PRO A 860 -73.16 9.92 -14.22
N GLN A 861 -72.51 9.22 -15.16
CA GLN A 861 -72.75 7.91 -15.80
C GLN A 861 -71.47 7.12 -16.17
N GLU A 862 -71.61 5.79 -16.02
CA GLU A 862 -71.28 4.71 -16.96
C GLU A 862 -69.87 4.69 -17.62
N ILE A 863 -68.97 3.76 -17.25
CA ILE A 863 -68.97 2.29 -17.52
C ILE A 863 -68.62 1.95 -18.99
N HIS A 864 -67.37 1.54 -19.20
CA HIS A 864 -66.97 0.21 -19.70
C HIS A 864 -65.43 0.14 -19.63
N MET A 865 -64.78 -0.57 -18.70
CA MET A 865 -64.69 -2.03 -18.47
C MET A 865 -64.05 -2.83 -19.62
N LEU A 866 -62.94 -3.50 -19.28
CA LEU A 866 -62.43 -4.80 -19.79
C LEU A 866 -61.82 -4.83 -21.21
N ASP A 867 -60.77 -5.61 -21.51
CA ASP A 867 -59.69 -6.21 -20.68
C ASP A 867 -58.58 -6.83 -21.58
N PHE A 868 -57.54 -7.40 -20.96
CA PHE A 868 -56.84 -8.65 -21.32
C PHE A 868 -55.85 -8.78 -22.51
N THR A 869 -54.73 -9.47 -22.19
CA THR A 869 -53.96 -10.44 -23.02
C THR A 869 -53.18 -9.92 -24.25
N HIS A 870 -51.84 -9.95 -24.31
CA HIS A 870 -50.92 -11.09 -24.57
C HIS A 870 -50.12 -10.88 -25.91
N PRO A 871 -49.04 -11.63 -26.25
CA PRO A 871 -47.71 -11.18 -25.81
C PRO A 871 -46.64 -10.96 -26.94
N PRO A 872 -45.63 -11.82 -27.26
CA PRO A 872 -44.31 -11.33 -27.72
C PRO A 872 -43.79 -11.95 -29.05
N VAL A 873 -42.46 -11.87 -29.25
CA VAL A 873 -41.57 -12.75 -30.07
C VAL A 873 -41.05 -12.20 -31.43
N ASP A 874 -39.72 -12.27 -31.60
CA ASP A 874 -38.88 -12.35 -32.83
C ASP A 874 -38.95 -11.28 -33.96
N SER A 875 -38.10 -11.33 -35.02
CA SER A 875 -36.62 -11.53 -35.10
C SER A 875 -36.09 -11.22 -36.53
N HIS A 876 -34.76 -11.25 -36.73
CA HIS A 876 -33.99 -11.45 -37.98
C HIS A 876 -34.52 -11.01 -39.38
N SER A 877 -33.88 -10.00 -39.98
CA SER A 877 -33.27 -9.99 -41.35
C SER A 877 -32.45 -8.67 -41.52
N HIS A 878 -31.42 -8.44 -42.36
CA HIS A 878 -30.92 -8.95 -43.65
C HIS A 878 -31.80 -8.60 -44.89
N VAL A 879 -31.30 -8.19 -46.07
CA VAL A 879 -30.07 -7.46 -46.51
C VAL A 879 -30.21 -7.11 -48.03
N TYR A 880 -29.49 -6.08 -48.56
CA TYR A 880 -29.50 -5.59 -49.98
C TYR A 880 -30.85 -5.01 -50.49
N GLU A 881 -30.98 -4.21 -51.57
CA GLU A 881 -30.09 -3.48 -52.54
C GLU A 881 -30.80 -2.09 -52.82
N GLU A 882 -30.58 -1.16 -53.79
CA GLU A 882 -29.76 -0.88 -55.01
C GLU A 882 -29.28 0.61 -54.93
N VAL A 883 -28.18 1.09 -55.54
CA VAL A 883 -27.90 1.51 -56.94
C VAL A 883 -28.82 2.62 -57.52
N GLY A 884 -28.23 3.77 -57.90
CA GLY A 884 -28.88 4.86 -58.67
C GLY A 884 -28.09 6.18 -58.60
N ASP A 885 -27.80 6.84 -59.72
CA ASP A 885 -26.80 7.93 -59.83
C ASP A 885 -27.23 9.13 -60.73
N GLU A 886 -26.46 10.23 -60.68
CA GLU A 886 -26.36 11.40 -61.60
C GLU A 886 -27.38 12.60 -61.62
N HIS A 887 -26.80 13.77 -62.03
CA HIS A 887 -27.35 15.08 -62.47
C HIS A 887 -27.95 16.07 -61.40
N VAL A 888 -27.62 17.38 -61.23
CA VAL A 888 -26.85 18.47 -61.93
C VAL A 888 -27.66 19.24 -63.01
N TYR A 889 -27.70 20.59 -63.19
CA TYR A 889 -26.96 21.83 -62.73
C TYR A 889 -27.93 23.06 -62.53
N GLN A 890 -27.39 24.28 -62.31
CA GLN A 890 -27.89 25.67 -62.56
C GLN A 890 -28.44 26.49 -61.35
N ASP A 891 -28.31 27.85 -61.19
CA ASP A 891 -27.45 28.98 -61.68
C ASP A 891 -27.94 30.33 -61.02
N ILE A 892 -27.32 31.55 -60.98
CA ILE A 892 -25.94 32.12 -61.13
C ILE A 892 -25.88 33.59 -60.54
N LEU A 893 -24.93 33.88 -59.62
CA LEU A 893 -23.95 35.03 -59.50
C LEU A 893 -24.37 36.52 -59.77
N PRO A 894 -23.49 37.58 -59.76
CA PRO A 894 -22.05 37.78 -59.42
C PRO A 894 -21.79 38.86 -58.30
N SER A 895 -20.59 39.40 -57.95
CA SER A 895 -19.28 39.61 -58.63
C SER A 895 -18.04 39.72 -57.66
N SER A 896 -16.84 40.11 -58.17
CA SER A 896 -15.45 39.89 -57.63
C SER A 896 -14.53 41.14 -57.83
N PRO A 897 -13.14 41.20 -57.78
CA PRO A 897 -12.06 40.15 -57.71
C PRO A 897 -10.63 40.46 -57.06
N PHE A 898 -9.72 39.45 -57.12
CA PHE A 898 -8.22 39.42 -57.31
C PHE A 898 -7.09 39.88 -56.31
N LEU A 899 -6.39 38.88 -55.69
CA LEU A 899 -4.92 38.49 -55.76
C LEU A 899 -3.71 39.39 -55.23
N PRO A 900 -2.46 38.86 -55.00
CA PRO A 900 -1.61 39.19 -53.80
C PRO A 900 -0.16 39.81 -53.97
N PRO A 901 1.00 39.20 -53.57
CA PRO A 901 1.92 39.72 -52.51
C PRO A 901 3.37 40.09 -52.95
N PRO A 902 4.25 40.61 -52.04
CA PRO A 902 5.71 40.30 -52.09
C PRO A 902 6.48 40.28 -50.72
N VAL A 903 7.83 40.26 -50.76
CA VAL A 903 8.79 40.06 -49.64
C VAL A 903 10.03 41.01 -49.74
N PHE A 904 10.79 41.18 -48.64
CA PHE A 904 12.21 41.65 -48.49
C PHE A 904 12.62 43.16 -48.46
N ASP A 905 13.18 43.54 -47.30
CA ASP A 905 14.44 44.30 -46.99
C ASP A 905 14.71 45.83 -47.23
N HIS A 906 15.61 46.32 -46.36
CA HIS A 906 16.74 47.26 -46.56
C HIS A 906 16.71 48.77 -46.14
N ARG A 907 17.45 49.05 -45.04
CA ARG A 907 18.39 50.19 -44.74
C ARG A 907 17.88 51.57 -44.24
N LEU A 908 18.20 51.87 -42.95
CA LEU A 908 19.20 52.86 -42.40
C LEU A 908 19.61 54.11 -43.22
N PRO A 909 20.15 55.23 -42.62
CA PRO A 909 20.80 55.38 -41.28
C PRO A 909 20.62 56.71 -40.47
N ASN A 910 21.02 56.73 -39.18
CA ASN A 910 21.99 57.67 -38.52
C ASN A 910 21.91 57.58 -36.97
N GLN A 911 23.00 57.32 -36.21
CA GLN A 911 24.05 58.24 -35.69
C GLN A 911 23.53 59.30 -34.70
N ARG A 912 24.13 59.61 -33.53
CA ARG A 912 25.49 59.43 -32.90
C ARG A 912 25.27 59.49 -31.34
N ARG A 913 26.13 59.18 -30.34
CA ARG A 913 27.58 58.95 -30.02
C ARG A 913 27.62 57.84 -28.91
N SER A 914 28.57 56.88 -28.79
CA SER A 914 29.98 56.90 -28.31
C SER A 914 30.21 57.44 -26.88
N ARG A 915 30.95 56.79 -25.94
CA ARG A 915 32.28 56.14 -26.10
C ARG A 915 32.65 55.02 -25.06
N TRP A 916 33.35 53.99 -25.57
CA TRP A 916 34.56 53.27 -25.04
C TRP A 916 34.52 52.34 -23.79
N ARG A 917 35.33 51.26 -23.88
CA ARG A 917 35.89 50.40 -22.79
C ARG A 917 37.41 50.70 -22.67
N PRO A 918 38.13 50.30 -21.59
CA PRO A 918 38.72 48.94 -21.53
C PRO A 918 38.78 48.29 -20.12
N SER A 919 39.31 47.07 -20.10
CA SER A 919 39.62 46.11 -19.00
C SER A 919 40.02 46.61 -17.60
N THR A 920 39.55 45.90 -16.56
CA THR A 920 40.38 45.42 -15.40
C THR A 920 39.65 44.30 -14.61
N ARG A 921 40.27 43.75 -13.55
CA ARG A 921 39.93 42.45 -12.92
C ARG A 921 40.01 42.49 -11.37
N SER A 922 38.88 42.58 -10.64
CA SER A 922 38.80 42.15 -9.22
C SER A 922 37.40 42.25 -8.55
N GLN A 923 37.03 41.17 -7.84
CA GLN A 923 36.32 41.12 -6.53
C GLN A 923 34.90 41.74 -6.31
N VAL A 924 34.40 41.52 -5.08
CA VAL A 924 33.10 41.90 -4.47
C VAL A 924 31.90 41.08 -4.99
N ARG A 925 31.34 40.06 -4.32
CA ARG A 925 30.89 39.82 -2.91
C ARG A 925 29.43 40.22 -2.66
N ALA A 926 28.52 39.23 -2.73
CA ALA A 926 27.15 39.35 -2.22
C ALA A 926 26.67 37.98 -1.66
N GLN A 927 27.01 37.68 -0.40
CA GLN A 927 26.52 36.51 0.34
C GLN A 927 26.25 36.90 1.79
N LYS A 928 24.97 36.97 2.15
CA LYS A 928 24.34 37.08 3.50
C LYS A 928 22.81 37.23 3.25
N SER A 929 21.91 36.95 4.19
CA SER A 929 22.07 36.94 5.66
C SER A 929 21.70 35.62 6.34
N CYS A 930 22.22 35.45 7.56
CA CYS A 930 21.81 34.41 8.50
C CYS A 930 20.86 34.97 9.58
N GLN A 931 20.31 34.08 10.39
CA GLN A 931 19.64 34.39 11.67
C GLN A 931 20.66 34.92 12.70
N LEU A 932 20.26 35.85 13.59
CA LEU A 932 20.12 35.58 15.05
C LEU A 932 19.52 36.78 15.83
N ARG A 933 18.65 36.42 16.80
CA ARG A 933 18.33 37.04 18.12
C ARG A 933 18.56 38.55 18.41
N ALA A 934 17.51 39.19 18.91
CA ALA A 934 17.32 39.66 20.32
C ALA A 934 18.58 39.91 21.20
N LEU A 935 18.64 40.92 22.09
CA LEU A 935 17.60 41.76 22.73
C LEU A 935 18.23 43.05 23.32
N TRP A 936 17.49 44.17 23.36
CA TRP A 936 17.64 45.35 24.25
C TRP A 936 16.22 45.59 24.82
N PHE A 937 15.95 46.07 26.03
CA PHE A 937 16.74 46.80 27.04
C PHE A 937 16.17 46.48 28.45
N GLU A 938 16.99 46.54 29.51
CA GLU A 938 16.71 47.03 30.88
C GLU A 938 17.65 46.33 31.89
N ALA A 939 18.24 47.10 32.81
CA ALA A 939 19.15 46.56 33.83
C ALA A 939 19.20 47.45 35.07
N CYS A 940 18.45 47.07 36.11
CA CYS A 940 18.59 47.60 37.47
C CYS A 940 18.13 46.54 38.49
N PHE A 941 18.55 46.70 39.76
CA PHE A 941 18.40 45.72 40.86
C PHE A 941 19.12 44.38 40.63
N THR A 942 20.44 44.35 40.81
CA THR A 942 21.11 43.98 42.08
C THR A 942 20.76 42.56 42.56
N LEU A 943 21.60 41.56 42.29
CA LEU A 943 22.90 41.32 42.96
C LEU A 943 22.71 40.95 44.46
N ILE A 944 22.16 39.76 44.69
CA ILE A 944 22.51 38.96 45.86
C ILE A 944 23.07 37.63 45.35
N ALA A 945 24.28 37.36 45.82
CA ALA A 945 24.98 36.08 45.97
C ALA A 945 24.07 34.84 45.90
N ALA A 946 24.27 33.94 44.94
CA ALA A 946 25.23 32.82 45.02
C ALA A 946 24.65 31.61 45.77
N LEU A 947 25.40 30.49 45.80
CA LEU A 947 25.00 29.17 46.34
C LEU A 947 23.94 28.47 45.45
N THR A 948 24.12 27.23 44.98
CA THR A 948 25.23 26.26 45.16
C THR A 948 25.55 25.45 43.90
N LYS A 949 26.86 25.25 43.67
CA LYS A 949 27.52 24.09 43.02
C LYS A 949 26.91 23.53 41.74
#